data_AF-A0AB73ZBN0-F1
#
_entry.id   AF-A0AB73ZBN0-F1
#
_cell.length_a   1.000
_cell.length_b   1.000
_cell.length_c   1.000
_cell.angle_alpha   90.00
_cell.angle_beta   90.00
_cell.angle_gamma   90.00
#
_symmetry.space_group_name_H-M   'P 1'
#
loop_
_entity.id
_entity.type
_entity.pdbx_description
1 polymer ?
#
loop_
_entity_poly.entity_id
_entity_poly.type
_entity_poly.pdbx_seq_one_letter_code
_entity_poly.pdbx_strand_id
1 'polypeptide(L)'
;MKEINMTKAISCMPDKFITMEMVELAAAEHRPELVNYLPEKYITSEILDSIFKTDDYGWRSWQLSKIPEEKRNRQICLRAIKAEKSNFPDIPEKYRNSDILESLFAHRNFMYYLHLIPSSSWNNGTVRDAIYSLYRDVQQNGGYRYCSERYEQQFLYETSVMLSFVPRQAKDFRLWKELIHDGRIATMTIDKMMPKCFKQAAYYKEWAIRCIKEVDTRWLDYDTVWKAICHKTGNLHGIFDSYGHYEWFSKHADDAMADKAMELEPNLFNKLPRRFRTPERLIHTLEVKREINSYNFILEPNLMTKEVCMALARRDSFYPDIPSERWTRELVEYFTEYGHSLRWLPQLPKKLQTRKLAEKVLKEKPQYFHYLRMEFITPEMSRLLCQKDQDNIRYFKERVMEFQKYTGLPAEFYGCETDFEHIRDRDDSRRYCRIGLAYIALQKCKRGWHESEYYLIMTRHPNRYMPAKTVFRKQITTFHRTWLEKTICDNDPQFRIPKIQKDLKDVQAMRYYEVEHIRTILGCEIFRNSFMGQTVEYCIRKDGLTYHDRNMERLASGLQYKIRQLKEQAVLPKGTDDSMEINAETVHRNMGYCLIGIEAFAEDYGLDIARTYTLKELKDVIHEQGYKPSLEKYKKEVQHLNLI
;
A
#
# COMPACT_ATOMS: atom_id res chain seq x y z
N MET A 1 52.42 0.72 24.54
CA MET A 1 53.10 2.02 24.42
C MET A 1 52.39 2.81 23.32
N LYS A 2 51.98 4.06 23.56
CA LYS A 2 51.45 4.90 22.48
C LYS A 2 52.59 5.16 21.50
N GLU A 3 52.42 4.84 20.22
CA GLU A 3 53.37 5.21 19.18
C GLU A 3 53.70 6.71 19.30
N ILE A 4 54.98 7.03 19.46
CA ILE A 4 55.44 8.41 19.47
C ILE A 4 55.37 8.89 18.01
N ASN A 5 54.56 9.91 17.75
CA ASN A 5 54.51 10.58 16.46
C ASN A 5 55.78 11.45 16.30
N MET A 6 56.79 10.89 15.67
CA MET A 6 58.10 11.50 15.45
C MET A 6 57.99 12.76 14.58
N THR A 7 57.10 12.78 13.57
CA THR A 7 56.81 13.98 12.79
C THR A 7 56.37 15.14 13.70
N LYS A 8 55.52 14.85 14.70
CA LYS A 8 55.07 15.87 15.66
C LYS A 8 56.20 16.30 16.60
N ALA A 9 57.07 15.39 17.01
CA ALA A 9 58.25 15.74 17.79
C ALA A 9 59.17 16.70 17.03
N ILE A 10 59.50 16.38 15.76
CA ILE A 10 60.31 17.23 14.87
C ILE A 10 59.70 18.63 14.72
N SER A 11 58.37 18.76 14.61
CA SER A 11 57.70 20.06 14.49
C SER A 11 57.93 21.03 15.66
N CYS A 12 58.40 20.53 16.82
CA CYS A 12 58.64 21.33 18.02
C CYS A 12 60.13 21.52 18.32
N MET A 13 61.04 21.03 17.47
CA MET A 13 62.48 21.08 17.69
C MET A 13 63.18 22.11 16.81
N PRO A 14 64.14 22.89 17.34
CA PRO A 14 65.03 23.70 16.53
C PRO A 14 65.91 22.86 15.59
N ASP A 15 66.16 23.37 14.38
CA ASP A 15 66.94 22.72 13.31
C ASP A 15 68.26 22.09 13.75
N LYS A 16 68.96 22.72 14.70
CA LYS A 16 70.25 22.25 15.23
C LYS A 16 70.19 20.93 15.99
N PHE A 17 69.01 20.52 16.44
CA PHE A 17 68.79 19.28 17.21
C PHE A 17 68.18 18.15 16.38
N ILE A 18 67.82 18.42 15.12
CA ILE A 18 67.28 17.40 14.22
C ILE A 18 68.45 16.57 13.68
N THR A 19 68.42 15.26 13.92
CA THR A 19 69.41 14.28 13.42
C THR A 19 68.84 13.45 12.27
N MET A 20 69.70 12.82 11.45
CA MET A 20 69.25 12.01 10.32
C MET A 20 68.39 10.81 10.76
N GLU A 21 68.78 10.12 11.84
CA GLU A 21 68.03 8.98 12.38
C GLU A 21 66.58 9.38 12.75
N MET A 22 66.40 10.57 13.34
CA MET A 22 65.08 11.09 13.66
C MET A 22 64.26 11.38 12.39
N VAL A 23 64.92 11.90 11.34
CA VAL A 23 64.29 12.17 10.04
C VAL A 23 63.87 10.88 9.35
N GLU A 24 64.70 9.84 9.35
CA GLU A 24 64.39 8.54 8.76
C GLU A 24 63.20 7.86 9.47
N LEU A 25 63.20 7.90 10.80
CA LEU A 25 62.08 7.39 11.61
C LEU A 25 60.78 8.18 11.34
N ALA A 26 60.86 9.51 11.24
CA ALA A 26 59.70 10.33 10.91
C ALA A 26 59.22 10.12 9.46
N ALA A 27 60.13 9.94 8.51
CA ALA A 27 59.81 9.69 7.11
C ALA A 27 59.08 8.36 6.92
N ALA A 28 59.44 7.34 7.71
CA ALA A 28 58.76 6.05 7.73
C ALA A 28 57.31 6.11 8.27
N GLU A 29 56.90 7.23 8.87
CA GLU A 29 55.49 7.47 9.23
C GLU A 29 54.63 7.85 8.02
N HIS A 30 55.25 8.14 6.87
CA HIS A 30 54.59 8.49 5.61
C HIS A 30 53.69 9.73 5.71
N ARG A 31 54.13 10.75 6.46
CA ARG A 31 53.34 11.97 6.75
C ARG A 31 53.88 13.16 5.95
N PRO A 32 53.17 13.64 4.91
CA PRO A 32 53.65 14.71 4.03
C PRO A 32 54.03 16.01 4.74
N GLU A 33 53.35 16.34 5.84
CA GLU A 33 53.63 17.53 6.66
C GLU A 33 55.05 17.60 7.24
N LEU A 34 55.78 16.48 7.28
CA LEU A 34 57.16 16.44 7.77
C LEU A 34 58.05 17.43 7.00
N VAL A 35 57.84 17.58 5.69
CA VAL A 35 58.65 18.48 4.83
C VAL A 35 58.61 19.95 5.28
N ASN A 36 57.58 20.37 6.01
CA ASN A 36 57.50 21.73 6.54
C ASN A 36 58.53 22.01 7.64
N TYR A 37 59.01 20.96 8.32
CA TYR A 37 59.83 21.05 9.53
C TYR A 37 61.27 20.55 9.30
N LEU A 38 61.58 20.02 8.12
CA LEU A 38 62.91 19.51 7.81
C LEU A 38 63.85 20.64 7.37
N PRO A 39 65.05 20.74 7.97
CA PRO A 39 66.14 21.52 7.42
C PRO A 39 66.50 21.04 6.01
N GLU A 40 66.84 21.97 5.11
CA GLU A 40 67.09 21.69 3.69
C GLU A 40 68.12 20.57 3.45
N LYS A 41 69.16 20.48 4.30
CA LYS A 41 70.19 19.43 4.27
C LYS A 41 69.64 18.00 4.38
N TYR A 42 68.45 17.81 4.94
CA TYR A 42 67.81 16.50 5.14
C TYR A 42 66.73 16.17 4.09
N ILE A 43 66.43 17.10 3.19
CA ILE A 43 65.46 16.89 2.11
C ILE A 43 66.18 16.17 0.96
N THR A 44 66.38 14.86 1.06
CA THR A 44 66.98 14.04 -0.01
C THR A 44 65.92 13.24 -0.76
N SER A 45 66.26 12.69 -1.93
CA SER A 45 65.32 11.88 -2.71
C SER A 45 64.85 10.64 -1.93
N GLU A 46 65.75 9.98 -1.19
CA GLU A 46 65.42 8.80 -0.39
C GLU A 46 64.43 9.12 0.74
N ILE A 47 64.62 10.26 1.41
CA ILE A 47 63.71 10.72 2.46
C ILE A 47 62.34 11.10 1.86
N LEU A 48 62.31 11.80 0.72
CA LEU A 48 61.06 12.14 0.04
C LEU A 48 60.32 10.90 -0.44
N ASP A 49 61.00 9.93 -1.02
CA ASP A 49 60.40 8.66 -1.44
C ASP A 49 59.83 7.88 -0.26
N SER A 50 60.50 7.93 0.89
CA SER A 50 59.98 7.36 2.15
C SER A 50 58.73 8.10 2.63
N ILE A 51 58.76 9.44 2.72
CA ILE A 51 57.60 10.27 3.12
C ILE A 51 56.39 10.00 2.22
N PHE A 52 56.63 9.90 0.90
CA PHE A 52 55.60 9.76 -0.12
C PHE A 52 55.41 8.30 -0.59
N LYS A 53 55.80 7.30 0.20
CA LYS A 53 55.67 5.89 -0.19
C LYS A 53 54.21 5.42 -0.29
N THR A 54 53.33 5.92 0.57
CA THR A 54 51.90 5.54 0.60
C THR A 54 51.01 6.58 -0.07
N ASP A 55 49.80 6.17 -0.46
CA ASP A 55 48.78 7.06 -1.01
C ASP A 55 47.90 7.68 0.09
N ASP A 56 48.36 7.71 1.35
CA ASP A 56 47.59 8.29 2.45
C ASP A 56 47.50 9.82 2.29
N TYR A 57 46.29 10.30 2.00
CA TYR A 57 45.98 11.71 1.85
C TYR A 57 45.74 12.30 3.24
N GLY A 58 46.83 12.57 3.96
CA GLY A 58 46.75 13.31 5.21
C GLY A 58 46.04 14.66 5.00
N TRP A 59 45.05 14.98 5.84
CA TRP A 59 44.28 16.23 5.81
C TRP A 59 45.12 17.46 6.23
N ARG A 60 46.42 17.26 6.44
CA ARG A 60 47.35 18.26 6.98
C ARG A 60 48.09 18.94 5.84
N SER A 61 47.98 20.26 5.83
CA SER A 61 48.64 21.16 4.89
C SER A 61 50.16 20.99 4.89
N TRP A 62 50.76 20.98 3.70
CA TRP A 62 52.21 21.04 3.51
C TRP A 62 52.57 21.86 2.28
N GLN A 63 53.74 22.50 2.34
CA GLN A 63 54.18 23.48 1.36
C GLN A 63 55.22 22.88 0.41
N LEU A 64 54.90 22.83 -0.88
CA LEU A 64 55.81 22.34 -1.92
C LEU A 64 57.08 23.20 -2.04
N SER A 65 56.98 24.50 -1.72
CA SER A 65 58.11 25.44 -1.65
C SER A 65 59.26 24.98 -0.74
N LYS A 66 58.97 24.13 0.26
CA LYS A 66 59.98 23.58 1.18
C LYS A 66 60.87 22.51 0.55
N ILE A 67 60.44 21.90 -0.54
CA ILE A 67 61.24 20.94 -1.30
C ILE A 67 62.01 21.73 -2.38
N PRO A 68 63.34 21.61 -2.49
CA PRO A 68 64.10 22.24 -3.58
C PRO A 68 63.57 21.83 -4.96
N GLU A 69 63.53 22.75 -5.93
CA GLU A 69 62.84 22.55 -7.21
C GLU A 69 63.38 21.34 -7.99
N GLU A 70 64.69 21.15 -8.00
CA GLU A 70 65.41 20.01 -8.60
C GLU A 70 64.98 18.64 -8.04
N LYS A 71 64.38 18.60 -6.85
CA LYS A 71 63.88 17.37 -6.19
C LYS A 71 62.38 17.18 -6.34
N ARG A 72 61.65 18.15 -6.91
CA ARG A 72 60.20 18.05 -7.14
C ARG A 72 59.93 17.18 -8.36
N ASN A 73 59.48 15.95 -8.15
CA ASN A 73 59.00 15.09 -9.22
C ASN A 73 57.48 15.26 -9.45
N ARG A 74 56.97 14.68 -10.55
CA ARG A 74 55.55 14.81 -10.95
C ARG A 74 54.58 14.27 -9.89
N GLN A 75 54.93 13.16 -9.24
CA GLN A 75 54.08 12.52 -8.23
C GLN A 75 53.95 13.38 -6.97
N ILE A 76 55.06 13.94 -6.50
CA ILE A 76 55.09 14.89 -5.37
C ILE A 76 54.25 16.13 -5.70
N CYS A 77 54.39 16.67 -6.92
CA CYS A 77 53.60 17.82 -7.37
C CYS A 77 52.10 17.54 -7.41
N LEU A 78 51.69 16.36 -7.92
CA LEU A 78 50.29 15.95 -7.95
C LEU A 78 49.70 15.81 -6.54
N ARG A 79 50.48 15.27 -5.60
CA ARG A 79 50.07 15.17 -4.19
C ARG A 79 49.97 16.54 -3.54
N ALA A 80 50.92 17.45 -3.84
CA ALA A 80 50.92 18.80 -3.33
C ALA A 80 49.66 19.56 -3.72
N ILE A 81 49.26 19.50 -5.00
CA ILE A 81 48.06 20.19 -5.48
C ILE A 81 46.77 19.55 -4.93
N LYS A 82 46.71 18.23 -4.79
CA LYS A 82 45.57 17.55 -4.16
C LYS A 82 45.40 17.96 -2.69
N ALA A 83 46.50 18.14 -1.96
CA ALA A 83 46.48 18.60 -0.58
C ALA A 83 46.03 20.06 -0.48
N GLU A 84 46.68 20.98 -1.21
CA GLU A 84 46.30 22.39 -1.24
C GLU A 84 46.59 23.07 -2.58
N LYS A 85 45.63 23.87 -3.04
CA LYS A 85 45.77 24.70 -4.24
C LYS A 85 46.88 25.75 -4.18
N SER A 86 47.27 26.18 -2.97
CA SER A 86 48.34 27.15 -2.71
C SER A 86 49.70 26.67 -3.20
N ASN A 87 49.88 25.36 -3.38
CA ASN A 87 51.11 24.76 -3.89
C ASN A 87 51.30 24.88 -5.41
N PHE A 88 50.27 25.28 -6.16
CA PHE A 88 50.36 25.35 -7.62
C PHE A 88 51.51 26.23 -8.17
N PRO A 89 51.80 27.41 -7.61
CA PRO A 89 52.92 28.25 -8.06
C PRO A 89 54.29 27.59 -7.92
N ASP A 90 54.45 26.68 -6.94
CA ASP A 90 55.70 25.96 -6.68
C ASP A 90 55.87 24.72 -7.57
N ILE A 91 54.85 24.33 -8.34
CA ILE A 91 54.97 23.20 -9.27
C ILE A 91 55.83 23.65 -10.46
N PRO A 92 56.90 22.91 -10.82
CA PRO A 92 57.70 23.22 -12.00
C PRO A 92 56.84 23.30 -13.27
N GLU A 93 57.11 24.27 -14.14
CA GLU A 93 56.29 24.57 -15.32
C GLU A 93 56.01 23.33 -16.19
N LYS A 94 57.03 22.48 -16.39
CA LYS A 94 56.96 21.21 -17.15
C LYS A 94 55.90 20.23 -16.66
N TYR A 95 55.44 20.33 -15.41
CA TYR A 95 54.43 19.45 -14.82
C TYR A 95 53.03 20.08 -14.74
N ARG A 96 52.85 21.36 -15.09
CA ARG A 96 51.55 22.06 -15.00
C ARG A 96 50.59 21.69 -16.14
N ASN A 97 50.32 20.39 -16.33
CA ASN A 97 49.45 19.83 -17.36
C ASN A 97 48.61 18.65 -16.83
N SER A 98 47.63 18.21 -17.62
CA SER A 98 46.86 16.97 -17.40
C SER A 98 46.24 16.88 -15.98
N ASP A 99 46.47 15.78 -15.27
CA ASP A 99 45.94 15.50 -13.91
C ASP A 99 46.27 16.57 -12.85
N ILE A 100 47.38 17.32 -13.00
CA ILE A 100 47.70 18.44 -12.12
C ILE A 100 46.72 19.59 -12.35
N LEU A 101 46.35 19.87 -13.60
CA LEU A 101 45.31 20.86 -13.92
C LEU A 101 43.92 20.38 -13.51
N GLU A 102 43.60 19.10 -13.72
CA GLU A 102 42.34 18.52 -13.22
C GLU A 102 42.22 18.68 -11.70
N SER A 103 43.32 18.42 -10.97
CA SER A 103 43.37 18.59 -9.52
C SER A 103 43.25 20.07 -9.11
N LEU A 104 43.89 20.99 -9.85
CA LEU A 104 43.74 22.43 -9.65
C LEU A 104 42.27 22.86 -9.83
N PHE A 105 41.61 22.42 -10.90
CA PHE A 105 40.21 22.76 -11.19
C PHE A 105 39.22 22.09 -10.24
N ALA A 106 39.61 21.03 -9.51
CA ALA A 106 38.77 20.48 -8.45
C ALA A 106 38.67 21.42 -7.23
N HIS A 107 39.62 22.34 -7.06
CA HIS A 107 39.60 23.35 -6.00
C HIS A 107 38.79 24.58 -6.38
N ARG A 108 38.13 25.18 -5.39
CA ARG A 108 37.44 26.46 -5.57
C ARG A 108 38.40 27.60 -5.86
N ASN A 109 37.95 28.63 -6.58
CA ASN A 109 38.70 29.86 -6.85
C ASN A 109 40.07 29.62 -7.53
N PHE A 110 40.18 28.65 -8.44
CA PHE A 110 41.43 28.38 -9.17
C PHE A 110 41.86 29.54 -10.10
N MET A 111 40.96 30.49 -10.39
CA MET A 111 41.17 31.59 -11.32
C MET A 111 42.42 32.43 -11.03
N TYR A 112 42.83 32.55 -9.76
CA TYR A 112 44.06 33.27 -9.37
C TYR A 112 45.32 32.70 -10.01
N TYR A 113 45.30 31.43 -10.41
CA TYR A 113 46.47 30.70 -10.90
C TYR A 113 46.51 30.56 -12.43
N LEU A 114 45.54 31.12 -13.17
CA LEU A 114 45.44 30.96 -14.63
C LEU A 114 46.70 31.45 -15.37
N HIS A 115 47.30 32.54 -14.90
CA HIS A 115 48.52 33.12 -15.48
C HIS A 115 49.75 32.21 -15.35
N LEU A 116 49.70 31.19 -14.50
CA LEU A 116 50.78 30.23 -14.26
C LEU A 116 50.64 28.95 -15.11
N ILE A 117 49.52 28.78 -15.83
CA ILE A 117 49.27 27.62 -16.67
C ILE A 117 49.98 27.80 -18.03
N PRO A 118 50.89 26.90 -18.43
CA PRO A 118 51.59 27.02 -19.70
C PRO A 118 50.62 26.92 -20.88
N SER A 119 50.82 27.75 -21.91
CA SER A 119 49.97 27.76 -23.12
C SER A 119 49.84 26.38 -23.78
N SER A 120 50.89 25.57 -23.76
CA SER A 120 50.91 24.20 -24.32
C SER A 120 50.07 23.19 -23.56
N SER A 121 49.69 23.50 -22.32
CA SER A 121 48.91 22.59 -21.46
C SER A 121 47.41 22.69 -21.70
N TRP A 122 46.96 23.72 -22.43
CA TRP A 122 45.57 23.90 -22.81
C TRP A 122 45.20 23.04 -24.03
N ASN A 123 44.17 22.23 -23.85
CA ASN A 123 43.47 21.48 -24.89
C ASN A 123 41.95 21.48 -24.60
N ASN A 124 41.13 21.00 -25.53
CA ASN A 124 39.66 20.98 -25.39
C ASN A 124 39.18 20.34 -24.07
N GLY A 125 39.84 19.27 -23.61
CA GLY A 125 39.51 18.61 -22.35
C GLY A 125 39.76 19.52 -21.14
N THR A 126 40.97 20.05 -21.01
CA THR A 126 41.34 20.94 -19.89
C THR A 126 40.51 22.22 -19.84
N VAL A 127 40.16 22.79 -21.00
CA VAL A 127 39.28 23.98 -21.07
C VAL A 127 37.88 23.63 -20.59
N ARG A 128 37.35 22.49 -21.03
CA ARG A 128 36.05 21.99 -20.58
C ARG A 128 36.03 21.75 -19.07
N ASP A 129 37.07 21.14 -18.51
CA ASP A 129 37.16 20.88 -17.07
C ASP A 129 37.21 22.17 -16.26
N ALA A 130 37.94 23.18 -16.74
CA ALA A 130 37.94 24.53 -16.14
C ALA A 130 36.54 25.17 -16.18
N ILE A 131 35.83 25.10 -17.31
CA ILE A 131 34.46 25.62 -17.44
C ILE A 131 33.52 24.91 -16.46
N TYR A 132 33.61 23.59 -16.34
CA TYR A 132 32.76 22.82 -15.41
C TYR A 132 33.06 23.09 -13.95
N SER A 133 34.32 23.37 -13.61
CA SER A 133 34.68 23.80 -12.28
C SER A 133 34.02 25.14 -11.93
N LEU A 134 34.13 26.14 -12.81
CA LEU A 134 33.46 27.44 -12.61
C LEU A 134 31.95 27.29 -12.47
N TYR A 135 31.34 26.47 -13.33
CA TYR A 135 29.89 26.23 -13.27
C TYR A 135 29.47 25.57 -11.94
N ARG A 136 30.26 24.60 -11.46
CA ARG A 136 30.03 23.93 -10.17
C ARG A 136 30.15 24.89 -8.99
N ASP A 137 31.17 25.75 -8.99
CA ASP A 137 31.39 26.74 -7.93
C ASP A 137 30.19 27.68 -7.78
N VAL A 138 29.65 28.14 -8.92
CA VAL A 138 28.45 28.99 -8.95
C VAL A 138 27.21 28.24 -8.46
N GLN A 139 27.04 26.96 -8.81
CA GLN A 139 25.91 26.15 -8.32
C GLN A 139 25.97 25.89 -6.80
N GLN A 140 27.14 25.59 -6.25
CA GLN A 140 27.30 25.24 -4.83
C GLN A 140 27.14 26.44 -3.89
N ASN A 141 27.27 27.68 -4.37
CA ASN A 141 27.02 28.90 -3.60
C ASN A 141 25.52 29.24 -3.45
N GLY A 142 24.62 28.26 -3.68
CA GLY A 142 23.17 28.40 -3.48
C GLY A 142 22.43 29.15 -4.60
N GLY A 143 23.12 29.50 -5.69
CA GLY A 143 22.68 30.56 -6.58
C GLY A 143 21.46 30.27 -7.46
N TYR A 144 21.27 29.01 -7.88
CA TYR A 144 20.16 28.66 -8.78
C TYR A 144 18.81 28.45 -8.08
N ARG A 145 18.74 28.41 -6.74
CA ARG A 145 17.46 28.26 -6.02
C ARG A 145 16.73 29.58 -5.77
N TYR A 146 17.43 30.72 -5.76
CA TYR A 146 16.85 32.00 -5.30
C TYR A 146 17.02 33.18 -6.28
N CYS A 147 17.98 33.17 -7.22
CA CYS A 147 18.14 34.26 -8.20
C CYS A 147 18.99 33.86 -9.43
N SER A 148 18.45 33.05 -10.35
CA SER A 148 19.21 32.39 -11.43
C SER A 148 20.00 33.33 -12.37
N GLU A 149 19.50 34.53 -12.64
CA GLU A 149 20.10 35.44 -13.64
C GLU A 149 21.45 36.04 -13.17
N ARG A 150 21.54 36.47 -11.90
CA ARG A 150 22.76 37.06 -11.34
C ARG A 150 23.93 36.07 -11.35
N TYR A 151 23.65 34.82 -11.01
CA TYR A 151 24.67 33.76 -10.97
C TYR A 151 25.06 33.29 -12.37
N GLU A 152 24.12 33.28 -13.33
CA GLU A 152 24.47 33.04 -14.73
C GLU A 152 25.38 34.16 -15.26
N GLN A 153 25.10 35.43 -14.96
CA GLN A 153 25.98 36.55 -15.34
C GLN A 153 27.37 36.43 -14.73
N GLN A 154 27.47 36.04 -13.45
CA GLN A 154 28.76 35.79 -12.79
C GLN A 154 29.53 34.67 -13.49
N PHE A 155 28.88 33.53 -13.76
CA PHE A 155 29.49 32.41 -14.48
C PHE A 155 29.99 32.82 -15.87
N LEU A 156 29.20 33.58 -16.63
CA LEU A 156 29.57 34.07 -17.96
C LEU A 156 30.78 35.00 -17.91
N TYR A 157 30.83 35.89 -16.91
CA TYR A 157 31.96 36.80 -16.70
C TYR A 157 33.24 36.03 -16.34
N GLU A 158 33.18 35.14 -15.35
CA GLU A 158 34.32 34.32 -14.91
C GLU A 158 34.84 33.43 -16.05
N THR A 159 33.93 32.83 -16.83
CA THR A 159 34.29 32.02 -17.99
C THR A 159 34.95 32.87 -19.08
N SER A 160 34.45 34.08 -19.34
CA SER A 160 35.06 35.01 -20.30
C SER A 160 36.49 35.38 -19.90
N VAL A 161 36.72 35.67 -18.61
CA VAL A 161 38.05 35.93 -18.07
C VAL A 161 38.94 34.70 -18.22
N MET A 162 38.47 33.50 -17.84
CA MET A 162 39.24 32.27 -17.99
C MET A 162 39.65 32.01 -19.44
N LEU A 163 38.70 32.12 -20.37
CA LEU A 163 38.95 31.91 -21.80
C LEU A 163 39.93 32.92 -22.42
N SER A 164 40.18 34.06 -21.77
CA SER A 164 41.21 35.02 -22.21
C SER A 164 42.64 34.51 -22.04
N PHE A 165 42.88 33.59 -21.10
CA PHE A 165 44.18 32.91 -20.88
C PHE A 165 44.37 31.68 -21.78
N VAL A 166 43.30 31.18 -22.39
CA VAL A 166 43.32 29.98 -23.22
C VAL A 166 43.77 30.32 -24.66
N PRO A 167 44.73 29.59 -25.25
CA PRO A 167 45.16 29.79 -26.63
C PRO A 167 44.06 29.46 -27.64
N ARG A 168 44.10 30.09 -28.82
CA ARG A 168 43.05 29.95 -29.85
C ARG A 168 42.85 28.50 -30.30
N GLN A 169 43.93 27.72 -30.36
CA GLN A 169 43.93 26.32 -30.78
C GLN A 169 43.10 25.42 -29.85
N ALA A 170 42.99 25.77 -28.57
CA ALA A 170 42.21 25.02 -27.57
C ALA A 170 40.75 25.51 -27.45
N LYS A 171 40.34 26.51 -28.25
CA LYS A 171 38.98 27.08 -28.29
C LYS A 171 38.32 26.82 -29.64
N ASP A 172 38.59 25.68 -30.24
CA ASP A 172 38.08 25.31 -31.56
C ASP A 172 36.58 24.91 -31.51
N PHE A 173 36.02 24.59 -32.67
CA PHE A 173 34.62 24.16 -32.76
C PHE A 173 34.32 22.88 -31.96
N ARG A 174 35.32 22.00 -31.81
CA ARG A 174 35.16 20.71 -31.12
C ARG A 174 34.92 20.90 -29.63
N LEU A 175 35.62 21.83 -28.96
CA LEU A 175 35.34 22.19 -27.56
C LEU A 175 33.85 22.46 -27.36
N TRP A 176 33.30 23.37 -28.15
CA TRP A 176 31.93 23.82 -27.95
C TRP A 176 30.90 22.75 -28.30
N LYS A 177 31.17 21.96 -29.33
CA LYS A 177 30.35 20.79 -29.66
C LYS A 177 30.32 19.79 -28.51
N GLU A 178 31.46 19.51 -27.88
CA GLU A 178 31.55 18.61 -26.73
C GLU A 178 30.82 19.17 -25.49
N LEU A 179 30.89 20.49 -25.23
CA LEU A 179 30.13 21.13 -24.15
C LEU A 179 28.63 20.95 -24.30
N ILE A 180 28.11 21.12 -25.52
CA ILE A 180 26.69 20.88 -25.82
C ILE A 180 26.38 19.42 -25.62
N HIS A 181 27.20 18.49 -26.11
CA HIS A 181 26.92 17.05 -26.04
C HIS A 181 26.94 16.49 -24.61
N ASP A 182 27.78 17.00 -23.71
CA ASP A 182 27.87 16.52 -22.31
C ASP A 182 26.67 16.99 -21.46
N GLY A 183 26.25 18.25 -21.61
CA GLY A 183 24.97 18.72 -21.04
C GLY A 183 24.94 19.03 -19.56
N ARG A 184 26.11 19.20 -18.96
CA ARG A 184 26.25 19.68 -17.58
C ARG A 184 25.79 21.13 -17.44
N ILE A 185 25.84 21.90 -18.53
CA ILE A 185 25.47 23.31 -18.62
C ILE A 185 24.25 23.43 -19.53
N ALA A 186 23.32 24.32 -19.19
CA ALA A 186 22.16 24.62 -20.03
C ALA A 186 22.60 25.15 -21.41
N THR A 187 21.97 24.67 -22.49
CA THR A 187 22.40 24.99 -23.85
C THR A 187 22.32 26.48 -24.17
N MET A 188 21.31 27.20 -23.65
CA MET A 188 21.24 28.67 -23.76
C MET A 188 22.44 29.38 -23.14
N THR A 189 22.96 28.88 -22.02
CA THR A 189 24.15 29.46 -21.37
C THR A 189 25.40 29.19 -22.22
N ILE A 190 25.51 28.01 -22.83
CA ILE A 190 26.58 27.69 -23.79
C ILE A 190 26.51 28.63 -25.00
N ASP A 191 25.30 28.91 -25.51
CA ASP A 191 25.11 29.82 -26.64
C ASP A 191 25.62 31.24 -26.35
N LYS A 192 25.42 31.75 -25.12
CA LYS A 192 25.92 33.06 -24.71
C LYS A 192 27.46 33.13 -24.68
N MET A 193 28.14 32.03 -24.37
CA MET A 193 29.61 31.95 -24.32
C MET A 193 30.23 31.71 -25.70
N MET A 194 29.51 31.04 -26.60
CA MET A 194 30.05 30.60 -27.88
C MET A 194 30.34 31.79 -28.82
N PRO A 195 31.55 31.87 -29.40
CA PRO A 195 31.87 32.85 -30.45
C PRO A 195 30.96 32.73 -31.68
N LYS A 196 30.55 33.88 -32.25
CA LYS A 196 29.65 33.95 -33.41
C LYS A 196 30.12 33.13 -34.62
N CYS A 197 31.43 33.01 -34.84
CA CYS A 197 32.00 32.27 -35.97
C CYS A 197 31.70 30.75 -35.92
N PHE A 198 31.37 30.20 -34.74
CA PHE A 198 31.05 28.79 -34.55
C PHE A 198 29.54 28.50 -34.58
N LYS A 199 28.68 29.52 -34.59
CA LYS A 199 27.22 29.40 -34.64
C LYS A 199 26.72 29.11 -36.07
N GLN A 200 27.15 27.98 -36.61
CA GLN A 200 26.82 27.51 -37.97
C GLN A 200 25.78 26.38 -37.93
N ALA A 201 25.36 25.86 -39.08
CA ALA A 201 24.33 24.82 -39.17
C ALA A 201 24.61 23.61 -38.26
N ALA A 202 25.85 23.10 -38.25
CA ALA A 202 26.24 21.95 -37.43
C ALA A 202 26.05 22.19 -35.92
N TYR A 203 26.22 23.43 -35.45
CA TYR A 203 25.98 23.80 -34.06
C TYR A 203 24.50 23.72 -33.70
N TYR A 204 23.64 24.37 -34.49
CA TYR A 204 22.21 24.40 -34.22
C TYR A 204 21.56 23.01 -34.30
N LYS A 205 22.08 22.11 -35.15
CA LYS A 205 21.61 20.71 -35.19
C LYS A 205 21.91 19.95 -33.90
N GLU A 206 23.12 20.08 -33.35
CA GLU A 206 23.48 19.46 -32.06
C GLU A 206 22.67 20.06 -30.90
N TRP A 207 22.42 21.38 -30.92
CA TRP A 207 21.52 22.02 -29.95
C TRP A 207 20.10 21.44 -30.05
N ALA A 208 19.55 21.32 -31.27
CA ALA A 208 18.19 20.87 -31.49
C ALA A 208 17.93 19.45 -30.94
N ILE A 209 18.93 18.56 -30.97
CA ILE A 209 18.83 17.22 -30.36
C ILE A 209 18.53 17.32 -28.86
N ARG A 210 19.10 18.32 -28.17
CA ARG A 210 18.90 18.51 -26.72
C ARG A 210 17.65 19.29 -26.38
N CYS A 211 17.39 20.37 -27.09
CA CYS A 211 16.26 21.26 -26.84
C CYS A 211 15.78 21.86 -28.16
N ILE A 212 14.95 21.11 -28.87
CA ILE A 212 14.51 21.47 -30.23
C ILE A 212 13.78 22.82 -30.25
N LYS A 213 12.95 23.11 -29.25
CA LYS A 213 12.12 24.32 -29.16
C LYS A 213 12.92 25.64 -29.15
N GLU A 214 14.20 25.60 -28.82
CA GLU A 214 15.08 26.78 -28.74
C GLU A 214 15.77 27.09 -30.08
N VAL A 215 15.65 26.19 -31.06
CA VAL A 215 16.35 26.30 -32.36
C VAL A 215 15.36 26.70 -33.45
N ASP A 216 15.76 27.64 -34.30
CA ASP A 216 14.96 28.04 -35.46
C ASP A 216 14.78 26.87 -36.44
N THR A 217 13.56 26.69 -36.95
CA THR A 217 13.19 25.55 -37.80
C THR A 217 13.96 25.49 -39.12
N ARG A 218 14.56 26.61 -39.57
CA ARG A 218 15.43 26.64 -40.77
C ARG A 218 16.67 25.75 -40.67
N TRP A 219 17.08 25.39 -39.45
CA TRP A 219 18.25 24.54 -39.20
C TRP A 219 17.90 23.06 -39.04
N LEU A 220 16.60 22.72 -39.03
CA LEU A 220 16.13 21.37 -38.79
C LEU A 220 16.06 20.56 -40.10
N ASP A 221 16.51 19.32 -40.01
CA ASP A 221 16.31 18.28 -41.01
C ASP A 221 15.74 17.01 -40.36
N TYR A 222 15.36 16.04 -41.19
CA TYR A 222 14.75 14.79 -40.72
C TYR A 222 15.60 14.08 -39.65
N ASP A 223 16.90 13.90 -39.91
CA ASP A 223 17.81 13.21 -39.00
C ASP A 223 17.95 13.93 -37.65
N THR A 224 18.02 15.27 -37.68
CA THR A 224 18.09 16.11 -36.48
C THR A 224 16.83 15.94 -35.62
N VAL A 225 15.65 16.02 -36.23
CA VAL A 225 14.38 15.89 -35.48
C VAL A 225 14.18 14.47 -34.99
N TRP A 226 14.52 13.45 -35.79
CA TRP A 226 14.49 12.05 -35.37
C TRP A 226 15.37 11.81 -34.14
N LYS A 227 16.62 12.29 -34.16
CA LYS A 227 17.53 12.22 -33.02
C LYS A 227 17.00 12.99 -31.81
N ALA A 228 16.40 14.16 -32.02
CA ALA A 228 15.80 14.95 -30.93
C ALA A 228 14.65 14.19 -30.25
N ILE A 229 13.76 13.57 -31.02
CA ILE A 229 12.65 12.76 -30.50
C ILE A 229 13.19 11.57 -29.70
N CYS A 230 14.20 10.88 -30.24
CA CYS A 230 14.81 9.71 -29.58
C CYS A 230 15.63 10.07 -28.33
N HIS A 231 16.17 11.29 -28.25
CA HIS A 231 17.02 11.73 -27.14
C HIS A 231 16.22 12.01 -25.86
N LYS A 232 15.09 12.72 -25.94
CA LYS A 232 14.28 13.07 -24.76
C LYS A 232 12.82 13.34 -25.12
N THR A 233 11.89 12.76 -24.36
CA THR A 233 10.44 12.93 -24.59
C THR A 233 9.96 14.38 -24.50
N GLY A 234 10.61 15.22 -23.69
CA GLY A 234 10.35 16.65 -23.63
C GLY A 234 10.52 17.41 -24.95
N ASN A 235 11.28 16.87 -25.91
CA ASN A 235 11.37 17.46 -27.25
C ASN A 235 10.07 17.30 -28.04
N LEU A 236 9.29 16.24 -27.82
CA LEU A 236 7.96 16.08 -28.46
C LEU A 236 7.01 17.19 -28.02
N HIS A 237 7.03 17.57 -26.74
CA HIS A 237 6.29 18.73 -26.26
C HIS A 237 6.78 20.02 -26.93
N GLY A 238 8.10 20.21 -27.05
CA GLY A 238 8.67 21.34 -27.78
C GLY A 238 8.22 21.42 -29.25
N ILE A 239 8.09 20.27 -29.91
CA ILE A 239 7.61 20.18 -31.29
C ILE A 239 6.12 20.53 -31.37
N PHE A 240 5.28 19.92 -30.54
CA PHE A 240 3.82 20.07 -30.66
C PHE A 240 3.25 21.34 -30.01
N ASP A 241 3.97 21.96 -29.08
CA ASP A 241 3.52 23.20 -28.40
C ASP A 241 3.99 24.47 -29.12
N SER A 242 4.99 24.37 -30.01
CA SER A 242 5.51 25.50 -30.80
C SER A 242 4.93 25.49 -32.21
N TYR A 243 4.27 26.57 -32.63
CA TYR A 243 3.64 26.68 -33.96
C TYR A 243 4.59 26.34 -35.11
N GLY A 244 5.80 26.92 -35.13
CA GLY A 244 6.76 26.70 -36.22
C GLY A 244 7.26 25.25 -36.28
N HIS A 245 7.54 24.64 -35.12
CA HIS A 245 8.00 23.25 -35.06
C HIS A 245 6.89 22.26 -35.39
N TYR A 246 5.66 22.56 -34.96
CA TYR A 246 4.48 21.79 -35.32
C TYR A 246 4.23 21.83 -36.83
N GLU A 247 4.35 23.01 -37.45
CA GLU A 247 4.23 23.16 -38.90
C GLU A 247 5.34 22.40 -39.63
N TRP A 248 6.58 22.47 -39.13
CA TRP A 248 7.69 21.69 -39.68
C TRP A 248 7.40 20.19 -39.61
N PHE A 249 6.97 19.67 -38.45
CA PHE A 249 6.63 18.26 -38.26
C PHE A 249 5.47 17.86 -39.17
N SER A 250 4.43 18.70 -39.27
CA SER A 250 3.26 18.48 -40.12
C SER A 250 3.59 18.37 -41.59
N LYS A 251 4.66 19.03 -42.07
CA LYS A 251 5.10 18.97 -43.47
C LYS A 251 6.05 17.80 -43.71
N HIS A 252 7.03 17.60 -42.85
CA HIS A 252 8.20 16.74 -43.12
C HIS A 252 8.20 15.37 -42.43
N ALA A 253 7.43 15.17 -41.37
CA ALA A 253 7.37 13.86 -40.70
C ALA A 253 6.73 12.80 -41.62
N ASP A 254 7.13 11.55 -41.46
CA ASP A 254 6.53 10.37 -42.07
C ASP A 254 5.83 9.49 -41.01
N ASP A 255 5.29 8.36 -41.43
CA ASP A 255 4.63 7.42 -40.52
C ASP A 255 5.58 6.89 -39.46
N ALA A 256 6.86 6.63 -39.80
CA ALA A 256 7.86 6.16 -38.85
C ALA A 256 8.10 7.16 -37.72
N MET A 257 8.21 8.45 -38.04
CA MET A 257 8.41 9.50 -37.03
C MET A 257 7.16 9.70 -36.16
N ALA A 258 5.96 9.61 -36.75
CA ALA A 258 4.71 9.67 -36.01
C ALA A 258 4.53 8.47 -35.08
N ASP A 259 4.85 7.25 -35.54
CA ASP A 259 4.78 6.03 -34.73
C ASP A 259 5.79 6.07 -33.59
N LYS A 260 7.02 6.56 -33.86
CA LYS A 260 8.04 6.75 -32.83
C LYS A 260 7.60 7.76 -31.76
N ALA A 261 6.94 8.83 -32.17
CA ALA A 261 6.36 9.80 -31.25
C ALA A 261 5.30 9.15 -30.33
N MET A 262 4.44 8.27 -30.87
CA MET A 262 3.42 7.57 -30.10
C MET A 262 3.95 6.46 -29.20
N GLU A 263 5.04 5.78 -29.61
CA GLU A 263 5.74 4.83 -28.73
C GLU A 263 6.30 5.55 -27.48
N LEU A 264 6.83 6.76 -27.66
CA LEU A 264 7.46 7.53 -26.60
C LEU A 264 6.45 8.30 -25.75
N GLU A 265 5.49 8.99 -26.35
CA GLU A 265 4.47 9.75 -25.62
C GLU A 265 3.06 9.57 -26.21
N PRO A 266 2.38 8.45 -25.86
CA PRO A 266 1.01 8.17 -26.29
C PRO A 266 0.03 9.30 -26.01
N ASN A 267 0.19 10.04 -24.90
CA ASN A 267 -0.70 11.12 -24.48
C ASN A 267 -0.76 12.30 -25.48
N LEU A 268 0.17 12.36 -26.43
CA LEU A 268 0.22 13.40 -27.46
C LEU A 268 -0.51 13.00 -28.75
N PHE A 269 -1.20 11.86 -28.80
CA PHE A 269 -1.94 11.39 -29.98
C PHE A 269 -2.88 12.46 -30.57
N ASN A 270 -3.60 13.19 -29.72
CA ASN A 270 -4.52 14.24 -30.17
C ASN A 270 -3.82 15.48 -30.74
N LYS A 271 -2.54 15.66 -30.43
CA LYS A 271 -1.70 16.72 -30.99
C LYS A 271 -1.03 16.29 -32.30
N LEU A 272 -1.18 15.05 -32.75
CA LEU A 272 -0.65 14.67 -34.06
C LEU A 272 -1.38 15.44 -35.18
N PRO A 273 -0.65 15.80 -36.26
CA PRO A 273 -1.27 16.30 -37.48
C PRO A 273 -2.38 15.36 -37.96
N ARG A 274 -3.49 15.92 -38.48
CA ARG A 274 -4.68 15.15 -38.89
C ARG A 274 -4.37 13.94 -39.77
N ARG A 275 -3.41 14.05 -40.69
CA ARG A 275 -2.99 12.95 -41.58
C ARG A 275 -2.45 11.71 -40.83
N PHE A 276 -1.93 11.90 -39.62
CA PHE A 276 -1.39 10.84 -38.78
C PHE A 276 -2.37 10.32 -37.73
N ARG A 277 -3.53 10.96 -37.54
CA ARG A 277 -4.55 10.47 -36.59
C ARG A 277 -5.39 9.42 -37.29
N THR A 278 -4.88 8.19 -37.35
CA THR A 278 -5.55 7.04 -38.00
C THR A 278 -5.90 5.95 -37.00
N PRO A 279 -6.91 5.09 -37.29
CA PRO A 279 -7.25 3.95 -36.44
C PRO A 279 -6.08 2.99 -36.20
N GLU A 280 -5.25 2.73 -37.22
CA GLU A 280 -4.11 1.81 -37.14
C GLU A 280 -3.06 2.34 -36.15
N ARG A 281 -2.75 3.63 -36.23
CA ARG A 281 -1.81 4.28 -35.30
C ARG A 281 -2.39 4.35 -33.89
N LEU A 282 -3.70 4.55 -33.77
CA LEU A 282 -4.37 4.53 -32.48
C LEU A 282 -4.28 3.15 -31.82
N ILE A 283 -4.50 2.07 -32.57
CA ILE A 283 -4.31 0.70 -32.08
C ILE A 283 -2.87 0.50 -31.60
N HIS A 284 -1.88 0.87 -32.43
CA HIS A 284 -0.46 0.81 -32.04
C HIS A 284 -0.20 1.58 -30.74
N THR A 285 -0.73 2.81 -30.63
CA THR A 285 -0.59 3.68 -29.45
C THR A 285 -1.20 3.04 -28.19
N LEU A 286 -2.35 2.40 -28.32
CA LEU A 286 -3.05 1.72 -27.22
C LEU A 286 -2.32 0.45 -26.75
N GLU A 287 -1.54 -0.19 -27.62
CA GLU A 287 -0.76 -1.40 -27.31
C GLU A 287 0.60 -1.09 -26.64
N VAL A 288 1.03 0.18 -26.65
CA VAL A 288 2.25 0.61 -25.94
C VAL A 288 2.09 0.45 -24.43
N LYS A 289 3.11 -0.10 -23.76
CA LYS A 289 3.11 -0.38 -22.31
C LYS A 289 3.17 0.86 -21.40
N ARG A 290 3.34 2.06 -21.94
CA ARG A 290 3.36 3.32 -21.17
C ARG A 290 1.96 3.69 -20.69
N GLU A 291 1.87 4.39 -19.57
CA GLU A 291 0.58 4.86 -19.04
C GLU A 291 -0.06 5.93 -19.95
N ILE A 292 -1.37 5.83 -20.12
CA ILE A 292 -2.18 6.81 -20.85
C ILE A 292 -3.13 7.45 -19.86
N ASN A 293 -3.07 8.77 -19.77
CA ASN A 293 -3.97 9.56 -18.95
C ASN A 293 -5.25 9.86 -19.74
N SER A 294 -6.38 9.33 -19.28
CA SER A 294 -7.68 9.50 -19.92
C SER A 294 -8.11 10.97 -20.08
N TYR A 295 -7.67 11.88 -19.21
CA TYR A 295 -8.03 13.30 -19.29
C TYR A 295 -7.46 13.99 -20.54
N ASN A 296 -6.28 13.56 -21.01
CA ASN A 296 -5.61 14.15 -22.16
C ASN A 296 -5.88 13.38 -23.47
N PHE A 297 -6.60 12.25 -23.39
CA PHE A 297 -6.77 11.29 -24.46
C PHE A 297 -8.24 11.23 -24.95
N ILE A 298 -8.71 12.37 -25.46
CA ILE A 298 -10.04 12.52 -26.07
C ILE A 298 -10.03 11.98 -27.50
N LEU A 299 -10.81 10.95 -27.82
CA LEU A 299 -10.84 10.36 -29.16
C LEU A 299 -12.01 10.90 -29.99
N GLU A 300 -11.72 11.26 -31.23
CA GLU A 300 -12.75 11.65 -32.20
C GLU A 300 -13.59 10.41 -32.60
N PRO A 301 -14.93 10.49 -32.69
CA PRO A 301 -15.79 9.33 -32.95
C PRO A 301 -15.51 8.57 -34.26
N ASN A 302 -14.96 9.26 -35.26
CA ASN A 302 -14.54 8.67 -36.55
C ASN A 302 -13.39 7.68 -36.41
N LEU A 303 -12.55 7.80 -35.37
CA LEU A 303 -11.45 6.87 -35.10
C LEU A 303 -11.92 5.61 -34.37
N MET A 304 -13.14 5.60 -33.86
CA MET A 304 -13.68 4.50 -33.06
C MET A 304 -14.15 3.34 -33.94
N THR A 305 -13.22 2.65 -34.59
CA THR A 305 -13.50 1.40 -35.34
C THR A 305 -13.68 0.23 -34.38
N LYS A 306 -14.15 -0.91 -34.90
CA LYS A 306 -14.31 -2.14 -34.12
C LYS A 306 -12.99 -2.58 -33.50
N GLU A 307 -11.91 -2.50 -34.28
CA GLU A 307 -10.56 -2.92 -33.92
C GLU A 307 -9.96 -2.01 -32.84
N VAL A 308 -10.24 -0.70 -32.91
CA VAL A 308 -9.87 0.26 -31.86
C VAL A 308 -10.61 -0.05 -30.56
N CYS A 309 -11.92 -0.32 -30.61
CA CYS A 309 -12.67 -0.75 -29.42
C CYS A 309 -12.11 -2.03 -28.81
N MET A 310 -11.70 -3.01 -29.63
CA MET A 310 -11.04 -4.23 -29.15
C MET A 310 -9.67 -3.94 -28.52
N ALA A 311 -8.89 -3.01 -29.07
CA ALA A 311 -7.64 -2.55 -28.46
C ALA A 311 -7.87 -1.88 -27.08
N LEU A 312 -8.92 -1.06 -26.95
CA LEU A 312 -9.33 -0.48 -25.66
C LEU A 312 -9.71 -1.57 -24.65
N ALA A 313 -10.46 -2.59 -25.08
CA ALA A 313 -10.81 -3.73 -24.23
C ALA A 313 -9.58 -4.47 -23.72
N ARG A 314 -8.59 -4.75 -24.59
CA ARG A 314 -7.31 -5.40 -24.21
C ARG A 314 -6.49 -4.55 -23.24
N ARG A 315 -6.53 -3.23 -23.38
CA ARG A 315 -5.77 -2.31 -22.53
C ARG A 315 -6.40 -2.14 -21.14
N ASP A 316 -7.72 -2.14 -21.05
CA ASP A 316 -8.53 -2.15 -19.81
C ASP A 316 -8.20 -1.07 -18.75
N SER A 317 -7.55 0.02 -19.16
CA SER A 317 -7.12 1.10 -18.27
C SER A 317 -8.12 2.26 -18.24
N PHE A 318 -8.69 2.62 -19.39
CA PHE A 318 -9.69 3.67 -19.54
C PHE A 318 -10.64 3.37 -20.70
N TYR A 319 -11.82 3.98 -20.68
CA TYR A 319 -12.80 3.87 -21.74
C TYR A 319 -13.34 5.25 -22.10
N PRO A 320 -12.93 5.82 -23.24
CA PRO A 320 -13.57 7.02 -23.78
C PRO A 320 -15.01 6.70 -24.21
N ASP A 321 -15.79 7.71 -24.59
CA ASP A 321 -17.16 7.52 -25.04
C ASP A 321 -17.18 6.71 -26.35
N ILE A 322 -17.68 5.48 -26.27
CA ILE A 322 -17.87 4.57 -27.40
C ILE A 322 -19.27 4.84 -27.98
N PRO A 323 -19.39 5.27 -29.26
CA PRO A 323 -20.68 5.56 -29.87
C PRO A 323 -21.62 4.35 -29.81
N SER A 324 -22.90 4.61 -29.55
CA SER A 324 -23.92 3.56 -29.37
C SER A 324 -24.02 2.60 -30.54
N GLU A 325 -23.76 3.08 -31.76
CA GLU A 325 -23.85 2.33 -33.03
C GLU A 325 -22.70 1.33 -33.18
N ARG A 326 -21.60 1.49 -32.41
CA ARG A 326 -20.44 0.58 -32.45
C ARG A 326 -20.66 -0.69 -31.64
N TRP A 327 -21.59 -0.68 -30.69
CA TRP A 327 -21.88 -1.85 -29.87
C TRP A 327 -22.60 -2.93 -30.69
N THR A 328 -21.91 -4.05 -30.92
CA THR A 328 -22.44 -5.27 -31.54
C THR A 328 -22.33 -6.43 -30.57
N ARG A 329 -23.05 -7.54 -30.81
CA ARG A 329 -22.96 -8.74 -29.94
C ARG A 329 -21.53 -9.27 -29.83
N GLU A 330 -20.81 -9.33 -30.94
CA GLU A 330 -19.41 -9.76 -31.01
C GLU A 330 -18.50 -8.85 -30.16
N LEU A 331 -18.69 -7.52 -30.25
CA LEU A 331 -17.90 -6.59 -29.46
C LEU A 331 -18.19 -6.75 -27.95
N VAL A 332 -19.44 -6.99 -27.57
CA VAL A 332 -19.81 -7.25 -26.16
C VAL A 332 -19.16 -8.52 -25.64
N GLU A 333 -19.15 -9.59 -26.43
CA GLU A 333 -18.47 -10.84 -26.06
C GLU A 333 -16.97 -10.61 -25.86
N TYR A 334 -16.35 -9.85 -26.77
CA TYR A 334 -14.94 -9.49 -26.66
C TYR A 334 -14.63 -8.67 -25.40
N PHE A 335 -15.42 -7.62 -25.12
CA PHE A 335 -15.28 -6.83 -23.88
C PHE A 335 -15.54 -7.67 -22.62
N THR A 336 -16.48 -8.63 -22.69
CA THR A 336 -16.74 -9.56 -21.59
C THR A 336 -15.56 -10.48 -21.34
N GLU A 337 -14.76 -10.80 -22.35
CA GLU A 337 -13.56 -11.63 -22.22
C GLU A 337 -12.35 -10.83 -21.73
N TYR A 338 -12.02 -9.73 -22.40
CA TYR A 338 -10.77 -8.99 -22.21
C TYR A 338 -10.88 -7.73 -21.32
N GLY A 339 -12.07 -7.14 -21.17
CA GLY A 339 -12.29 -5.91 -20.40
C GLY A 339 -12.62 -6.19 -18.92
N HIS A 340 -11.63 -6.58 -18.13
CA HIS A 340 -11.80 -7.01 -16.73
C HIS A 340 -12.18 -5.89 -15.74
N SER A 341 -11.92 -4.62 -16.07
CA SER A 341 -12.22 -3.51 -15.16
C SER A 341 -13.71 -3.27 -15.02
N LEU A 342 -14.51 -3.63 -16.04
CA LEU A 342 -15.95 -3.37 -16.18
C LEU A 342 -16.33 -1.88 -16.20
N ARG A 343 -15.35 -0.98 -16.31
CA ARG A 343 -15.58 0.47 -16.42
C ARG A 343 -16.32 0.87 -17.70
N TRP A 344 -16.34 -0.02 -18.70
CA TRP A 344 -17.08 0.12 -19.96
C TRP A 344 -18.58 -0.22 -19.84
N LEU A 345 -18.99 -0.97 -18.79
CA LEU A 345 -20.37 -1.46 -18.62
C LEU A 345 -21.45 -0.35 -18.63
N PRO A 346 -21.21 0.85 -18.06
CA PRO A 346 -22.22 1.93 -18.08
C PRO A 346 -22.57 2.40 -19.51
N GLN A 347 -21.65 2.26 -20.47
CA GLN A 347 -21.87 2.66 -21.86
C GLN A 347 -22.59 1.58 -22.68
N LEU A 348 -22.64 0.34 -22.19
CA LEU A 348 -23.23 -0.79 -22.91
C LEU A 348 -24.76 -0.65 -23.05
N PRO A 349 -25.32 -0.67 -24.28
CA PRO A 349 -26.77 -0.67 -24.46
C PRO A 349 -27.44 -1.86 -23.76
N LYS A 350 -28.44 -1.60 -22.92
CA LYS A 350 -29.14 -2.64 -22.13
C LYS A 350 -29.63 -3.83 -22.97
N LYS A 351 -30.08 -3.58 -24.20
CA LYS A 351 -30.58 -4.61 -25.14
C LYS A 351 -29.53 -5.65 -25.57
N LEU A 352 -28.23 -5.31 -25.46
CA LEU A 352 -27.11 -6.19 -25.83
C LEU A 352 -26.51 -6.94 -24.64
N GLN A 353 -26.95 -6.65 -23.41
CA GLN A 353 -26.46 -7.38 -22.23
C GLN A 353 -26.86 -8.85 -22.31
N THR A 354 -25.89 -9.73 -22.05
CA THR A 354 -26.07 -11.19 -22.06
C THR A 354 -26.10 -11.76 -20.65
N ARG A 355 -26.66 -12.96 -20.49
CA ARG A 355 -26.65 -13.69 -19.22
C ARG A 355 -25.23 -13.99 -18.74
N LYS A 356 -24.34 -14.38 -19.66
CA LYS A 356 -22.90 -14.61 -19.39
C LYS A 356 -22.22 -13.38 -18.78
N LEU A 357 -22.48 -12.19 -19.34
CA LEU A 357 -21.96 -10.93 -18.79
C LEU A 357 -22.49 -10.67 -17.39
N ALA A 358 -23.80 -10.82 -17.18
CA ALA A 358 -24.41 -10.61 -15.86
C ALA A 358 -23.84 -11.56 -14.80
N GLU A 359 -23.66 -12.84 -15.12
CA GLU A 359 -23.03 -13.82 -14.24
C GLU A 359 -21.58 -13.45 -13.89
N LYS A 360 -20.79 -12.97 -14.87
CA LYS A 360 -19.44 -12.45 -14.64
C LYS A 360 -19.45 -11.26 -13.68
N VAL A 361 -20.31 -10.27 -13.95
CA VAL A 361 -20.42 -9.05 -13.12
C VAL A 361 -20.78 -9.42 -11.67
N LEU A 362 -21.80 -10.26 -11.47
CA LEU A 362 -22.27 -10.66 -10.13
C LEU A 362 -21.24 -11.48 -9.36
N LYS A 363 -20.42 -12.29 -10.06
CA LYS A 363 -19.37 -13.12 -9.45
C LYS A 363 -18.11 -12.32 -9.12
N GLU A 364 -17.61 -11.53 -10.06
CA GLU A 364 -16.29 -10.88 -9.95
C GLU A 364 -16.36 -9.48 -9.35
N LYS A 365 -17.36 -8.69 -9.74
CA LYS A 365 -17.50 -7.28 -9.30
C LYS A 365 -18.96 -6.91 -9.05
N PRO A 366 -19.57 -7.46 -7.98
CA PRO A 366 -20.99 -7.28 -7.70
C PRO A 366 -21.38 -5.81 -7.54
N GLN A 367 -20.46 -4.89 -7.21
CA GLN A 367 -20.74 -3.45 -7.13
C GLN A 367 -21.30 -2.83 -8.42
N TYR A 368 -21.07 -3.47 -9.58
CA TYR A 368 -21.59 -3.00 -10.87
C TYR A 368 -22.98 -3.56 -11.22
N PHE A 369 -23.63 -4.32 -10.34
CA PHE A 369 -24.92 -4.98 -10.62
C PHE A 369 -26.01 -3.99 -11.09
N HIS A 370 -25.98 -2.75 -10.61
CA HIS A 370 -27.01 -1.75 -10.90
C HIS A 370 -27.02 -1.27 -12.37
N TYR A 371 -25.98 -1.59 -13.14
CA TYR A 371 -25.97 -1.38 -14.58
C TYR A 371 -26.62 -2.53 -15.37
N LEU A 372 -26.85 -3.69 -14.74
CA LEU A 372 -27.48 -4.84 -15.37
C LEU A 372 -28.99 -4.66 -15.53
N ARG A 373 -29.56 -5.34 -16.53
CA ARG A 373 -31.01 -5.55 -16.62
C ARG A 373 -31.49 -6.38 -15.43
N MET A 374 -32.60 -5.95 -14.84
CA MET A 374 -33.20 -6.58 -13.64
C MET A 374 -33.56 -8.06 -13.87
N GLU A 375 -33.88 -8.43 -15.11
CA GLU A 375 -34.17 -9.81 -15.54
C GLU A 375 -33.04 -10.80 -15.23
N PHE A 376 -31.79 -10.33 -15.15
CA PHE A 376 -30.65 -11.20 -14.84
C PHE A 376 -30.38 -11.36 -13.35
N ILE A 377 -31.06 -10.60 -12.49
CA ILE A 377 -30.86 -10.65 -11.04
C ILE A 377 -32.05 -11.39 -10.44
N THR A 378 -31.86 -12.62 -9.95
CA THR A 378 -32.95 -13.38 -9.31
C THR A 378 -33.31 -12.79 -7.93
N PRO A 379 -34.48 -13.12 -7.36
CA PRO A 379 -34.85 -12.72 -6.00
C PRO A 379 -33.83 -13.15 -4.93
N GLU A 380 -33.19 -14.30 -5.10
CA GLU A 380 -32.13 -14.81 -4.22
C GLU A 380 -30.88 -13.93 -4.33
N MET A 381 -30.48 -13.57 -5.55
CA MET A 381 -29.33 -12.70 -5.78
C MET A 381 -29.56 -11.30 -5.21
N SER A 382 -30.76 -10.73 -5.38
CA SER A 382 -31.07 -9.42 -4.78
C SER A 382 -31.03 -9.46 -3.25
N ARG A 383 -31.51 -10.54 -2.64
CA ARG A 383 -31.39 -10.75 -1.17
C ARG A 383 -29.92 -10.77 -0.74
N LEU A 384 -29.07 -11.53 -1.43
CA LEU A 384 -27.64 -11.61 -1.12
C LEU A 384 -26.91 -10.25 -1.29
N LEU A 385 -27.25 -9.51 -2.35
CA LEU A 385 -26.68 -8.17 -2.58
C LEU A 385 -27.08 -7.18 -1.48
N CYS A 386 -28.33 -7.20 -1.02
CA CYS A 386 -28.81 -6.36 0.08
C CYS A 386 -28.27 -6.79 1.46
N GLN A 387 -28.02 -8.09 1.65
CA GLN A 387 -27.40 -8.60 2.87
C GLN A 387 -25.97 -8.07 3.03
N LYS A 388 -25.19 -8.05 1.93
CA LYS A 388 -23.82 -7.52 1.94
C LYS A 388 -23.75 -6.02 2.13
N ASP A 389 -24.69 -5.29 1.52
CA ASP A 389 -24.78 -3.84 1.61
C ASP A 389 -26.25 -3.40 1.58
N GLN A 390 -26.69 -2.79 2.68
CA GLN A 390 -28.06 -2.33 2.88
C GLN A 390 -28.49 -1.28 1.86
N ASP A 391 -27.56 -0.42 1.43
CA ASP A 391 -27.87 0.67 0.51
C ASP A 391 -28.36 0.14 -0.84
N ASN A 392 -28.08 -1.13 -1.15
CA ASN A 392 -28.58 -1.80 -2.35
C ASN A 392 -30.11 -1.95 -2.39
N ILE A 393 -30.80 -1.84 -1.26
CA ILE A 393 -32.27 -1.86 -1.18
C ILE A 393 -32.90 -0.85 -2.14
N ARG A 394 -32.25 0.30 -2.36
CA ARG A 394 -32.75 1.37 -3.27
C ARG A 394 -32.95 0.91 -4.72
N TYR A 395 -32.26 -0.16 -5.14
CA TYR A 395 -32.34 -0.73 -6.49
C TYR A 395 -33.42 -1.81 -6.64
N PHE A 396 -33.96 -2.34 -5.55
CA PHE A 396 -34.92 -3.47 -5.56
C PHE A 396 -36.28 -3.10 -4.96
N LYS A 397 -36.75 -1.87 -5.18
CA LYS A 397 -37.95 -1.29 -4.55
C LYS A 397 -39.17 -2.22 -4.58
N GLU A 398 -39.50 -2.79 -5.74
CA GLU A 398 -40.67 -3.68 -5.88
C GLU A 398 -40.57 -4.93 -5.02
N ARG A 399 -39.42 -5.62 -5.06
CA ARG A 399 -39.17 -6.84 -4.26
C ARG A 399 -39.18 -6.55 -2.77
N VAL A 400 -38.63 -5.40 -2.37
CA VAL A 400 -38.58 -4.97 -0.97
C VAL A 400 -39.98 -4.59 -0.49
N MET A 401 -40.78 -3.90 -1.30
CA MET A 401 -42.18 -3.61 -0.97
C MET A 401 -43.00 -4.89 -0.79
N GLU A 402 -42.82 -5.88 -1.66
CA GLU A 402 -43.47 -7.19 -1.52
C GLU A 402 -43.04 -7.90 -0.23
N PHE A 403 -41.74 -7.90 0.08
CA PHE A 403 -41.21 -8.44 1.33
C PHE A 403 -41.83 -7.78 2.56
N GLN A 404 -41.87 -6.44 2.60
CA GLN A 404 -42.44 -5.69 3.72
C GLN A 404 -43.94 -5.99 3.87
N LYS A 405 -44.67 -6.03 2.75
CA LYS A 405 -46.09 -6.36 2.75
C LYS A 405 -46.32 -7.76 3.28
N TYR A 406 -45.55 -8.76 2.82
CA TYR A 406 -45.73 -10.16 3.18
C TYR A 406 -45.32 -10.47 4.63
N THR A 407 -44.14 -10.01 5.04
CA THR A 407 -43.55 -10.33 6.35
C THR A 407 -43.94 -9.34 7.45
N GLY A 408 -44.41 -8.14 7.10
CA GLY A 408 -44.64 -7.05 8.05
C GLY A 408 -43.36 -6.46 8.65
N LEU A 409 -42.18 -6.93 8.24
CA LEU A 409 -40.89 -6.44 8.73
C LEU A 409 -40.45 -5.18 7.95
N PRO A 410 -39.62 -4.32 8.57
CA PRO A 410 -38.99 -3.19 7.87
C PRO A 410 -38.12 -3.59 6.67
N ALA A 411 -38.01 -2.72 5.67
CA ALA A 411 -37.25 -2.95 4.43
C ALA A 411 -35.80 -3.43 4.66
N GLU A 412 -35.17 -2.92 5.72
CA GLU A 412 -33.78 -3.21 6.08
C GLU A 412 -33.51 -4.68 6.44
N PHE A 413 -34.55 -5.49 6.68
CA PHE A 413 -34.43 -6.93 6.90
C PHE A 413 -34.42 -7.74 5.60
N TYR A 414 -34.60 -7.11 4.43
CA TYR A 414 -34.61 -7.82 3.16
C TYR A 414 -33.26 -8.52 2.91
N GLY A 415 -33.31 -9.86 2.78
CA GLY A 415 -32.13 -10.71 2.61
C GLY A 415 -31.41 -11.10 3.91
N CYS A 416 -31.95 -10.74 5.07
CA CYS A 416 -31.35 -10.99 6.38
C CYS A 416 -31.99 -12.18 7.14
N GLU A 417 -32.46 -13.19 6.40
CA GLU A 417 -33.08 -14.38 6.99
C GLU A 417 -32.02 -15.30 7.61
N THR A 418 -32.31 -15.87 8.77
CA THR A 418 -31.42 -16.77 9.51
C THR A 418 -32.22 -17.80 10.30
N ASP A 419 -31.53 -18.78 10.90
CA ASP A 419 -32.14 -19.75 11.80
C ASP A 419 -32.40 -19.14 13.19
N PHE A 420 -33.40 -19.66 13.91
CA PHE A 420 -33.77 -19.15 15.23
C PHE A 420 -32.61 -19.10 16.24
N GLU A 421 -31.69 -20.07 16.16
CA GLU A 421 -30.49 -20.12 16.99
C GLU A 421 -29.61 -18.87 16.83
N HIS A 422 -29.46 -18.42 15.59
CA HIS A 422 -28.58 -17.31 15.20
C HIS A 422 -29.22 -15.92 15.39
N ILE A 423 -30.47 -15.85 15.85
CA ILE A 423 -31.10 -14.58 16.25
C ILE A 423 -30.41 -13.97 17.47
N ARG A 424 -29.77 -14.79 18.31
CA ARG A 424 -29.05 -14.32 19.52
C ARG A 424 -27.70 -13.69 19.21
N ASP A 425 -27.19 -13.87 18.00
CA ASP A 425 -25.93 -13.29 17.55
C ASP A 425 -26.05 -11.77 17.45
N ARG A 426 -25.18 -11.06 18.18
CA ARG A 426 -25.22 -9.60 18.33
C ARG A 426 -24.22 -8.88 17.41
N ASP A 427 -23.40 -9.63 16.67
CA ASP A 427 -22.39 -9.08 15.76
C ASP A 427 -23.05 -8.49 14.51
N ASP A 428 -24.17 -9.08 14.08
CA ASP A 428 -24.96 -8.58 12.97
C ASP A 428 -26.06 -7.61 13.44
N SER A 429 -26.22 -6.55 12.66
CA SER A 429 -27.13 -5.46 12.98
C SER A 429 -28.60 -5.77 12.71
N ARG A 430 -28.91 -6.70 11.81
CA ARG A 430 -30.28 -6.94 11.32
C ARG A 430 -30.42 -8.39 10.93
N ARG A 431 -31.21 -9.15 11.68
CA ARG A 431 -31.52 -10.56 11.38
C ARG A 431 -32.98 -10.87 11.66
N TYR A 432 -33.55 -11.80 10.91
CA TYR A 432 -34.86 -12.35 11.22
C TYR A 432 -34.95 -13.84 10.91
N CYS A 433 -35.83 -14.54 11.61
CA CYS A 433 -36.15 -15.93 11.34
C CYS A 433 -37.66 -16.10 11.25
N ARG A 434 -38.10 -17.18 10.61
CA ARG A 434 -39.50 -17.60 10.58
C ARG A 434 -39.71 -18.79 11.52
N ILE A 435 -40.70 -18.70 12.40
CA ILE A 435 -41.18 -19.82 13.22
C ILE A 435 -42.68 -19.98 13.01
N GLY A 436 -43.06 -21.05 12.32
CA GLY A 436 -44.44 -21.29 11.91
C GLY A 436 -45.01 -20.12 11.08
N LEU A 437 -45.97 -19.41 11.67
CA LEU A 437 -46.63 -18.24 11.09
C LEU A 437 -46.05 -16.89 11.55
N ALA A 438 -45.04 -16.91 12.44
CA ALA A 438 -44.43 -15.71 12.97
C ALA A 438 -43.06 -15.43 12.34
N TYR A 439 -42.70 -14.16 12.23
CA TYR A 439 -41.34 -13.70 12.00
C TYR A 439 -40.82 -13.03 13.27
N ILE A 440 -39.60 -13.37 13.66
CA ILE A 440 -38.91 -12.81 14.81
C ILE A 440 -37.66 -12.14 14.28
N ALA A 441 -37.51 -10.86 14.53
CA ALA A 441 -36.42 -10.06 14.01
C ALA A 441 -35.72 -9.28 15.13
N LEU A 442 -34.38 -9.27 15.10
CA LEU A 442 -33.55 -8.47 16.00
C LEU A 442 -32.96 -7.30 15.20
N GLN A 443 -33.29 -6.09 15.63
CA GLN A 443 -32.84 -4.83 15.05
C GLN A 443 -31.83 -4.17 15.97
N LYS A 444 -30.65 -3.81 15.45
CA LYS A 444 -29.66 -2.97 16.14
C LYS A 444 -29.71 -1.55 15.57
N CYS A 445 -30.10 -0.58 16.38
CA CYS A 445 -30.13 0.83 16.04
C CYS A 445 -28.94 1.53 16.70
N LYS A 446 -28.01 2.08 15.90
CA LYS A 446 -26.87 2.85 16.44
C LYS A 446 -27.34 4.24 16.93
N ARG A 447 -27.03 4.59 18.18
CA ARG A 447 -27.12 5.95 18.74
C ARG A 447 -25.69 6.45 18.98
N GLY A 448 -25.11 7.13 18.00
CA GLY A 448 -23.76 7.71 18.13
C GLY A 448 -22.62 6.68 18.13
N TRP A 449 -21.48 7.05 18.73
CA TRP A 449 -20.20 6.36 18.56
C TRP A 449 -20.06 5.06 19.39
N HIS A 450 -20.82 4.90 20.50
CA HIS A 450 -20.67 3.74 21.39
C HIS A 450 -21.98 3.13 21.92
N GLU A 451 -23.15 3.69 21.63
CA GLU A 451 -24.43 3.14 22.11
C GLU A 451 -25.20 2.49 20.97
N SER A 452 -25.67 1.26 21.21
CA SER A 452 -26.56 0.54 20.29
C SER A 452 -27.81 0.13 21.06
N GLU A 453 -28.97 0.52 20.57
CA GLU A 453 -30.25 0.02 21.05
C GLU A 453 -30.63 -1.22 20.26
N TYR A 454 -31.17 -2.22 20.95
CA TYR A 454 -31.66 -3.44 20.33
C TYR A 454 -33.18 -3.51 20.46
N TYR A 455 -33.86 -3.80 19.36
CA TYR A 455 -35.30 -4.01 19.32
C TYR A 455 -35.61 -5.41 18.82
N LEU A 456 -36.42 -6.14 19.59
CA LEU A 456 -37.04 -7.38 19.13
C LEU A 456 -38.39 -7.04 18.51
N ILE A 457 -38.55 -7.43 17.25
CA ILE A 457 -39.78 -7.25 16.48
C ILE A 457 -40.36 -8.62 16.23
N MET A 458 -41.65 -8.77 16.50
CA MET A 458 -42.39 -9.97 16.13
C MET A 458 -43.55 -9.59 15.23
N THR A 459 -43.67 -10.24 14.09
CA THR A 459 -44.83 -10.17 13.22
C THR A 459 -45.45 -11.55 13.06
N ARG A 460 -46.74 -11.62 12.74
CA ARG A 460 -47.44 -12.89 12.58
C ARG A 460 -48.51 -12.82 11.50
N HIS A 461 -48.56 -13.85 10.67
CA HIS A 461 -49.66 -14.10 9.75
C HIS A 461 -50.92 -14.49 10.52
N PRO A 462 -52.07 -13.81 10.31
CA PRO A 462 -53.34 -14.26 10.88
C PRO A 462 -53.73 -15.67 10.41
N ASN A 463 -53.41 -15.99 9.15
CA ASN A 463 -53.52 -17.31 8.55
C ASN A 463 -52.56 -17.39 7.34
N ARG A 464 -52.44 -18.58 6.72
CA ARG A 464 -51.49 -18.83 5.62
C ARG A 464 -51.70 -17.97 4.35
N TYR A 465 -52.83 -17.27 4.23
CA TYR A 465 -53.20 -16.50 3.04
C TYR A 465 -53.16 -14.98 3.23
N MET A 466 -53.08 -14.49 4.48
CA MET A 466 -53.05 -13.06 4.79
C MET A 466 -51.65 -12.60 5.17
N PRO A 467 -51.23 -11.36 4.83
CA PRO A 467 -49.91 -10.87 5.21
C PRO A 467 -49.72 -10.73 6.72
N ALA A 468 -48.47 -10.79 7.18
CA ALA A 468 -48.16 -10.71 8.60
C ALA A 468 -48.37 -9.29 9.15
N LYS A 469 -48.87 -9.21 10.39
CA LYS A 469 -49.05 -7.95 11.13
C LYS A 469 -48.09 -7.92 12.31
N THR A 470 -47.66 -6.73 12.71
CA THR A 470 -46.83 -6.55 13.91
C THR A 470 -47.61 -7.03 15.14
N VAL A 471 -47.00 -7.93 15.90
CA VAL A 471 -47.46 -8.37 17.22
C VAL A 471 -46.90 -7.40 18.27
N PHE A 472 -45.58 -7.19 18.27
CA PHE A 472 -44.91 -6.19 19.10
C PHE A 472 -43.58 -5.72 18.49
N ARG A 473 -43.10 -4.57 18.98
CA ARG A 473 -41.72 -4.09 18.84
C ARG A 473 -41.24 -3.62 20.21
N LYS A 474 -40.27 -4.30 20.79
CA LYS A 474 -39.83 -4.08 22.18
C LYS A 474 -38.33 -3.86 22.26
N GLN A 475 -37.91 -2.82 22.98
CA GLN A 475 -36.49 -2.58 23.28
C GLN A 475 -35.98 -3.62 24.27
N ILE A 476 -34.80 -4.18 23.98
CA ILE A 476 -34.09 -5.12 24.85
C ILE A 476 -33.04 -4.35 25.66
N THR A 477 -33.17 -4.38 26.98
CA THR A 477 -32.25 -3.70 27.91
C THR A 477 -31.23 -4.66 28.53
N THR A 478 -31.52 -5.95 28.59
CA THR A 478 -30.66 -6.97 29.19
C THR A 478 -30.64 -8.25 28.36
N PHE A 479 -29.46 -8.83 28.14
CA PHE A 479 -29.24 -10.07 27.37
C PHE A 479 -28.89 -11.26 28.29
N HIS A 480 -29.75 -11.57 29.25
CA HIS A 480 -29.65 -12.79 30.06
C HIS A 480 -30.08 -14.01 29.24
N ARG A 481 -29.72 -15.23 29.62
CA ARG A 481 -29.90 -16.44 28.80
C ARG A 481 -31.31 -16.63 28.21
N THR A 482 -32.35 -16.29 28.97
CA THR A 482 -33.76 -16.42 28.57
C THR A 482 -34.36 -15.16 27.93
N TRP A 483 -33.56 -14.14 27.62
CA TRP A 483 -34.05 -12.82 27.18
C TRP A 483 -34.99 -12.91 25.98
N LEU A 484 -34.69 -13.79 25.01
CA LEU A 484 -35.45 -13.93 23.77
C LEU A 484 -36.82 -14.55 24.04
N GLU A 485 -36.85 -15.73 24.66
CA GLU A 485 -38.07 -16.44 25.05
C GLU A 485 -38.94 -15.60 25.97
N LYS A 486 -38.33 -14.98 26.99
CA LYS A 486 -39.02 -14.14 27.96
C LYS A 486 -39.66 -12.95 27.27
N THR A 487 -38.94 -12.23 26.40
CA THR A 487 -39.49 -11.07 25.69
C THR A 487 -40.65 -11.48 24.79
N ILE A 488 -40.53 -12.60 24.07
CA ILE A 488 -41.63 -13.11 23.24
C ILE A 488 -42.84 -13.46 24.13
N CYS A 489 -42.64 -14.25 25.19
CA CYS A 489 -43.70 -14.67 26.10
C CYS A 489 -44.43 -13.48 26.76
N ASP A 490 -43.69 -12.45 27.19
CA ASP A 490 -44.26 -11.30 27.90
C ASP A 490 -45.05 -10.37 26.97
N ASN A 491 -44.81 -10.41 25.65
CA ASN A 491 -45.38 -9.46 24.69
C ASN A 491 -46.26 -10.12 23.60
N ASP A 492 -46.25 -11.46 23.47
CA ASP A 492 -47.11 -12.19 22.55
C ASP A 492 -48.43 -12.60 23.22
N PRO A 493 -49.57 -11.98 22.86
CA PRO A 493 -50.86 -12.27 23.49
C PRO A 493 -51.37 -13.69 23.23
N GLN A 494 -50.82 -14.40 22.24
CA GLN A 494 -51.18 -15.78 21.92
C GLN A 494 -50.25 -16.81 22.58
N PHE A 495 -49.09 -16.39 23.10
CA PHE A 495 -48.18 -17.32 23.76
C PHE A 495 -48.76 -17.79 25.09
N ARG A 496 -48.62 -19.08 25.38
CA ARG A 496 -49.03 -19.68 26.65
C ARG A 496 -47.86 -20.48 27.17
N ILE A 497 -47.43 -20.19 28.41
CA ILE A 497 -46.36 -20.95 29.06
C ILE A 497 -46.81 -22.41 29.17
N PRO A 498 -46.01 -23.38 28.65
CA PRO A 498 -46.36 -24.79 28.72
C PRO A 498 -46.56 -25.27 30.15
N LYS A 499 -47.65 -26.00 30.40
CA LYS A 499 -47.90 -26.65 31.69
C LYS A 499 -47.28 -28.05 31.66
N ILE A 500 -46.07 -28.18 32.19
CA ILE A 500 -45.33 -29.45 32.27
C ILE A 500 -45.66 -30.20 33.55
N GLN A 501 -45.86 -31.52 33.45
CA GLN A 501 -46.08 -32.41 34.59
C GLN A 501 -44.86 -32.42 35.52
N LYS A 502 -45.07 -32.67 36.83
CA LYS A 502 -44.02 -32.51 37.85
C LYS A 502 -42.80 -33.42 37.60
N ASP A 503 -43.04 -34.61 37.07
CA ASP A 503 -42.08 -35.65 36.72
C ASP A 503 -41.31 -35.40 35.41
N LEU A 504 -41.66 -34.35 34.64
CA LEU A 504 -40.97 -33.94 33.42
C LEU A 504 -40.20 -32.61 33.57
N LYS A 505 -40.19 -32.02 34.76
CA LYS A 505 -39.51 -30.74 35.03
C LYS A 505 -37.99 -30.84 34.99
N ASP A 506 -37.45 -32.01 35.28
CA ASP A 506 -36.02 -32.33 35.23
C ASP A 506 -35.47 -32.34 33.80
N VAL A 507 -36.30 -32.75 32.83
CA VAL A 507 -35.96 -32.81 31.39
C VAL A 507 -36.36 -31.56 30.61
N GLN A 508 -37.10 -30.64 31.24
CA GLN A 508 -37.41 -29.32 30.70
C GLN A 508 -36.17 -28.41 30.85
N ALA A 509 -35.65 -27.92 29.73
CA ALA A 509 -34.49 -27.04 29.74
C ALA A 509 -34.82 -25.64 30.27
N MET A 510 -35.91 -25.08 29.74
CA MET A 510 -36.43 -23.75 30.08
C MET A 510 -37.92 -23.81 30.31
N ARG A 511 -38.42 -22.98 31.23
CA ARG A 511 -39.85 -22.91 31.56
C ARG A 511 -40.77 -22.58 30.36
N TYR A 512 -40.22 -22.00 29.30
CA TYR A 512 -40.94 -21.60 28.10
C TYR A 512 -41.03 -22.72 27.05
N TYR A 513 -40.32 -23.84 27.25
CA TYR A 513 -40.26 -24.92 26.29
C TYR A 513 -41.30 -26.00 26.60
N GLU A 514 -41.93 -26.49 25.54
CA GLU A 514 -42.71 -27.72 25.57
C GLU A 514 -41.76 -28.90 25.64
N VAL A 515 -42.18 -29.96 26.33
CA VAL A 515 -41.43 -31.22 26.45
C VAL A 515 -42.26 -32.32 25.84
N GLU A 516 -41.64 -33.07 24.94
CA GLU A 516 -42.26 -34.24 24.31
C GLU A 516 -41.34 -35.44 24.44
N HIS A 517 -41.87 -36.55 24.93
CA HIS A 517 -41.17 -37.82 24.93
C HIS A 517 -41.09 -38.35 23.49
N ILE A 518 -39.87 -38.64 23.03
CA ILE A 518 -39.62 -39.14 21.67
C ILE A 518 -39.62 -40.66 21.66
N ARG A 519 -38.80 -41.27 22.54
CA ARG A 519 -38.60 -42.72 22.61
C ARG A 519 -37.77 -43.12 23.84
N THR A 520 -37.81 -44.41 24.16
CA THR A 520 -36.95 -45.02 25.20
C THR A 520 -36.09 -46.11 24.58
N ILE A 521 -34.78 -46.09 24.84
CA ILE A 521 -33.80 -47.06 24.32
C ILE A 521 -32.92 -47.53 25.48
N LEU A 522 -32.91 -48.84 25.78
CA LEU A 522 -32.05 -49.45 26.82
C LEU A 522 -32.15 -48.74 28.19
N GLY A 523 -33.36 -48.33 28.58
CA GLY A 523 -33.63 -47.60 29.82
C GLY A 523 -33.25 -46.12 29.79
N CYS A 524 -32.81 -45.58 28.65
CA CYS A 524 -32.61 -44.14 28.44
C CYS A 524 -33.86 -43.54 27.77
N GLU A 525 -34.50 -42.58 28.41
CA GLU A 525 -35.61 -41.81 27.85
C GLU A 525 -35.07 -40.59 27.10
N ILE A 526 -35.57 -40.32 25.89
CA ILE A 526 -35.17 -39.15 25.08
C ILE A 526 -36.37 -38.22 24.93
N PHE A 527 -36.14 -36.93 25.20
CA PHE A 527 -37.13 -35.87 25.14
C PHE A 527 -36.72 -34.77 24.17
N ARG A 528 -37.71 -34.16 23.52
CA ARG A 528 -37.58 -32.97 22.68
C ARG A 528 -38.05 -31.75 23.47
N ASN A 529 -37.23 -30.69 23.50
CA ASN A 529 -37.63 -29.37 23.99
C ASN A 529 -37.94 -28.47 22.78
N SER A 530 -39.14 -27.90 22.74
CA SER A 530 -39.62 -27.06 21.64
C SER A 530 -40.07 -25.68 22.11
N PHE A 531 -39.81 -24.65 21.31
CA PHE A 531 -40.30 -23.29 21.51
C PHE A 531 -41.18 -22.89 20.33
N MET A 532 -42.44 -22.55 20.58
CA MET A 532 -43.43 -22.22 19.54
C MET A 532 -43.53 -23.31 18.44
N GLY A 533 -43.41 -24.58 18.82
CA GLY A 533 -43.42 -25.73 17.90
C GLY A 533 -42.11 -25.99 17.15
N GLN A 534 -41.10 -25.12 17.28
CA GLN A 534 -39.75 -25.35 16.73
C GLN A 534 -38.92 -26.13 17.76
N THR A 535 -38.28 -27.22 17.35
CA THR A 535 -37.30 -27.91 18.20
C THR A 535 -36.13 -26.96 18.50
N VAL A 536 -35.79 -26.81 19.78
CA VAL A 536 -34.63 -26.00 20.22
C VAL A 536 -33.49 -26.89 20.69
N GLU A 537 -33.81 -27.95 21.42
CA GLU A 537 -32.81 -28.90 21.93
C GLU A 537 -33.44 -30.23 22.32
N TYR A 538 -32.59 -31.17 22.74
CA TYR A 538 -32.99 -32.49 23.21
C TYR A 538 -32.41 -32.77 24.60
N CYS A 539 -33.08 -33.65 25.35
CA CYS A 539 -32.64 -34.13 26.64
C CYS A 539 -32.70 -35.66 26.68
N ILE A 540 -31.70 -36.30 27.29
CA ILE A 540 -31.71 -37.72 27.62
C ILE A 540 -31.74 -37.90 29.13
N ARG A 541 -32.55 -38.83 29.62
CA ARG A 541 -32.69 -39.17 31.05
C ARG A 541 -32.44 -40.65 31.30
N LYS A 542 -31.68 -40.96 32.35
CA LYS A 542 -31.49 -42.33 32.88
C LYS A 542 -31.23 -42.28 34.38
N ASP A 543 -31.95 -43.07 35.17
CA ASP A 543 -31.77 -43.20 36.63
C ASP A 543 -31.76 -41.84 37.37
N GLY A 544 -32.61 -40.91 36.91
CA GLY A 544 -32.70 -39.54 37.44
C GLY A 544 -31.53 -38.60 37.10
N LEU A 545 -30.64 -38.99 36.18
CA LEU A 545 -29.62 -38.11 35.59
C LEU A 545 -30.08 -37.64 34.22
N THR A 546 -29.90 -36.35 33.94
CA THR A 546 -30.20 -35.74 32.64
C THR A 546 -28.95 -35.23 31.93
N TYR A 547 -29.00 -35.20 30.61
CA TYR A 547 -28.00 -34.54 29.77
C TYR A 547 -28.71 -33.87 28.58
N HIS A 548 -28.38 -32.61 28.34
CA HIS A 548 -28.98 -31.80 27.28
C HIS A 548 -27.98 -31.51 26.17
N ASP A 549 -28.44 -31.55 24.92
CA ASP A 549 -27.65 -31.16 23.74
C ASP A 549 -28.59 -30.70 22.60
N ARG A 550 -28.11 -29.79 21.75
CA ARG A 550 -28.85 -29.36 20.55
C ARG A 550 -28.86 -30.46 19.48
N ASN A 551 -27.86 -31.34 19.47
CA ASN A 551 -27.76 -32.48 18.57
C ASN A 551 -28.14 -33.78 19.28
N MET A 552 -29.20 -34.43 18.80
CA MET A 552 -29.69 -35.71 19.33
C MET A 552 -28.62 -36.82 19.36
N GLU A 553 -27.70 -36.84 18.40
CA GLU A 553 -26.66 -37.87 18.29
C GLU A 553 -25.62 -37.79 19.43
N ARG A 554 -25.45 -36.61 20.04
CA ARG A 554 -24.48 -36.37 21.12
C ARG A 554 -25.01 -36.69 22.51
N LEU A 555 -26.32 -36.89 22.65
CA LEU A 555 -26.96 -37.11 23.95
C LEU A 555 -26.42 -38.34 24.66
N ALA A 556 -26.36 -39.48 23.97
CA ALA A 556 -25.98 -40.75 24.58
C ALA A 556 -24.51 -40.76 25.02
N SER A 557 -23.61 -40.28 24.17
CA SER A 557 -22.18 -40.17 24.49
C SER A 557 -21.92 -39.17 25.61
N GLY A 558 -22.62 -38.02 25.59
CA GLY A 558 -22.55 -37.02 26.65
C GLY A 558 -23.01 -37.56 28.00
N LEU A 559 -24.16 -38.24 28.05
CA LEU A 559 -24.66 -38.87 29.27
C LEU A 559 -23.74 -40.00 29.76
N GLN A 560 -23.23 -40.83 28.84
CA GLN A 560 -22.28 -41.90 29.19
C GLN A 560 -21.00 -41.34 29.80
N TYR A 561 -20.46 -40.26 29.21
CA TYR A 561 -19.28 -39.57 29.71
C TYR A 561 -19.53 -39.00 31.11
N LYS A 562 -20.66 -38.31 31.32
CA LYS A 562 -21.11 -37.82 32.63
C LYS A 562 -21.19 -38.94 33.67
N ILE A 563 -21.83 -40.06 33.33
CA ILE A 563 -21.95 -41.23 34.24
C ILE A 563 -20.57 -41.80 34.59
N ARG A 564 -19.65 -41.88 33.62
CA ARG A 564 -18.30 -42.39 33.86
C ARG A 564 -17.52 -41.49 34.82
N GLN A 565 -17.55 -40.18 34.59
CA GLN A 565 -16.83 -39.21 35.45
C GLN A 565 -17.39 -39.18 36.88
N LEU A 566 -18.72 -39.23 37.03
CA LEU A 566 -19.35 -39.35 38.34
C LEU A 566 -18.94 -40.63 39.10
N LYS A 567 -18.65 -41.73 38.38
CA LYS A 567 -18.16 -42.98 39.00
C LYS A 567 -16.67 -42.91 39.34
N GLU A 568 -15.84 -42.38 38.44
CA GLU A 568 -14.38 -42.29 38.63
C GLU A 568 -14.01 -41.36 39.80
N GLN A 569 -14.72 -40.24 39.95
CA GLN A 569 -14.44 -39.26 41.01
C GLN A 569 -15.07 -39.61 42.37
N ALA A 570 -16.11 -40.46 42.40
CA ALA A 570 -16.66 -41.00 43.66
C ALA A 570 -15.70 -41.96 44.40
N VAL A 571 -14.61 -42.39 43.75
CA VAL A 571 -13.61 -43.33 44.30
C VAL A 571 -12.39 -42.59 44.91
N LEU A 572 -12.24 -41.28 44.69
CA LEU A 572 -11.11 -40.48 45.20
C LEU A 572 -11.44 -39.85 46.59
N PRO A 573 -10.47 -39.73 47.53
CA PRO A 573 -10.74 -39.14 48.84
C PRO A 573 -11.14 -37.66 48.73
N LYS A 574 -12.20 -37.27 49.46
CA LYS A 574 -12.68 -35.89 49.62
C LYS A 574 -11.66 -35.03 50.37
N GLY A 575 -10.67 -34.51 49.67
CA GLY A 575 -9.91 -33.33 50.06
C GLY A 575 -10.05 -32.30 48.95
N THR A 576 -11.18 -31.59 48.90
CA THR A 576 -11.33 -30.49 47.94
C THR A 576 -10.74 -29.24 48.57
N ASP A 577 -9.69 -28.73 47.93
CA ASP A 577 -9.08 -27.46 48.27
C ASP A 577 -10.01 -26.33 47.83
N ASP A 578 -10.40 -25.47 48.77
CA ASP A 578 -11.27 -24.33 48.51
C ASP A 578 -10.65 -23.31 47.52
N SER A 579 -9.33 -23.40 47.27
CA SER A 579 -8.65 -22.64 46.21
C SER A 579 -8.68 -23.28 44.82
N MET A 580 -9.36 -24.41 44.63
CA MET A 580 -9.50 -25.02 43.30
C MET A 580 -10.27 -24.08 42.36
N GLU A 581 -9.61 -23.67 41.28
CA GLU A 581 -10.20 -22.88 40.21
C GLU A 581 -11.01 -23.75 39.25
N ILE A 582 -12.20 -23.28 38.91
CA ILE A 582 -13.14 -23.96 38.03
C ILE A 582 -13.85 -22.95 37.11
N ASN A 583 -14.05 -23.34 35.86
CA ASN A 583 -14.80 -22.57 34.88
C ASN A 583 -15.72 -23.48 34.07
N ALA A 584 -16.59 -22.88 33.25
CA ALA A 584 -17.59 -23.63 32.48
C ALA A 584 -16.98 -24.68 31.55
N GLU A 585 -15.82 -24.41 30.94
CA GLU A 585 -15.13 -25.36 30.06
C GLU A 585 -14.59 -26.54 30.85
N THR A 586 -13.98 -26.30 32.01
CA THR A 586 -13.48 -27.35 32.91
C THR A 586 -14.62 -28.25 33.38
N VAL A 587 -15.74 -27.67 33.82
CA VAL A 587 -16.91 -28.45 34.28
C VAL A 587 -17.51 -29.27 33.14
N HIS A 588 -17.62 -28.68 31.95
CA HIS A 588 -18.19 -29.37 30.79
C HIS A 588 -17.26 -30.49 30.29
N ARG A 589 -15.98 -30.17 30.04
CA ARG A 589 -15.02 -31.09 29.42
C ARG A 589 -14.48 -32.13 30.38
N ASN A 590 -14.17 -31.76 31.62
CA ASN A 590 -13.49 -32.67 32.54
C ASN A 590 -14.49 -33.46 33.39
N MET A 591 -15.67 -32.92 33.67
CA MET A 591 -16.68 -33.58 34.52
C MET A 591 -17.90 -34.06 33.72
N GLY A 592 -18.00 -33.68 32.45
CA GLY A 592 -19.04 -34.17 31.55
C GLY A 592 -20.43 -33.57 31.80
N TYR A 593 -20.52 -32.45 32.51
CA TYR A 593 -21.81 -31.80 32.74
C TYR A 593 -22.22 -31.03 31.48
N CYS A 594 -23.52 -31.01 31.15
CA CYS A 594 -23.98 -30.29 29.97
C CYS A 594 -23.85 -28.77 30.17
N LEU A 595 -23.44 -28.04 29.13
CA LEU A 595 -23.34 -26.57 29.14
C LEU A 595 -24.66 -25.92 29.55
N ILE A 596 -25.78 -26.51 29.15
CA ILE A 596 -27.13 -26.02 29.48
C ILE A 596 -27.39 -26.03 30.99
N GLY A 597 -26.86 -27.01 31.72
CA GLY A 597 -26.95 -27.06 33.18
C GLY A 597 -26.04 -26.05 33.86
N ILE A 598 -24.82 -25.88 33.34
CA ILE A 598 -23.83 -24.90 33.83
C ILE A 598 -24.38 -23.48 33.66
N GLU A 599 -24.91 -23.15 32.49
CA GLU A 599 -25.56 -21.88 32.21
C GLU A 599 -26.76 -21.61 33.12
N ALA A 600 -27.56 -22.63 33.44
CA ALA A 600 -28.72 -22.49 34.34
C ALA A 600 -28.27 -22.14 35.76
N PHE A 601 -27.23 -22.83 36.25
CA PHE A 601 -26.65 -22.56 37.56
C PHE A 601 -26.02 -21.16 37.61
N ALA A 602 -25.27 -20.77 36.58
CA ALA A 602 -24.66 -19.45 36.50
C ALA A 602 -25.73 -18.33 36.51
N GLU A 603 -26.83 -18.49 35.77
CA GLU A 603 -27.93 -17.51 35.73
C GLU A 603 -28.65 -17.39 37.09
N ASP A 604 -28.95 -18.51 37.76
CA ASP A 604 -29.63 -18.52 39.07
C ASP A 604 -28.88 -17.71 40.15
N TYR A 605 -27.55 -17.67 40.02
CA TYR A 605 -26.62 -17.01 40.95
C TYR A 605 -25.94 -15.75 40.40
N GLY A 606 -26.32 -15.28 39.20
CA GLY A 606 -25.75 -14.07 38.60
C GLY A 606 -24.23 -14.16 38.30
N LEU A 607 -23.74 -15.36 37.99
CA LEU A 607 -22.34 -15.62 37.66
C LEU A 607 -22.07 -15.35 36.16
N ASP A 608 -20.93 -14.72 35.86
CA ASP A 608 -20.39 -14.63 34.50
C ASP A 608 -19.80 -15.98 34.08
N ILE A 609 -20.34 -16.60 33.03
CA ILE A 609 -19.94 -17.93 32.54
C ILE A 609 -18.54 -17.96 31.91
N ALA A 610 -18.03 -16.81 31.46
CA ALA A 610 -16.70 -16.70 30.86
C ALA A 610 -15.60 -16.55 31.92
N ARG A 611 -15.97 -16.26 33.18
CA ARG A 611 -15.05 -16.09 34.29
C ARG A 611 -14.69 -17.45 34.92
N THR A 612 -13.48 -17.51 35.46
CA THR A 612 -13.03 -18.61 36.34
C THR A 612 -13.29 -18.23 37.79
N TYR A 613 -13.82 -19.17 38.58
CA TYR A 613 -14.13 -19.01 39.99
C TYR A 613 -13.40 -20.05 40.82
N THR A 614 -13.07 -19.73 42.06
CA THR A 614 -12.68 -20.71 43.06
C THR A 614 -13.91 -21.42 43.63
N LEU A 615 -13.76 -22.65 44.14
CA LEU A 615 -14.85 -23.33 44.85
C LEU A 615 -15.36 -22.51 46.05
N LYS A 616 -14.46 -21.78 46.73
CA LYS A 616 -14.84 -20.87 47.80
C LYS A 616 -15.77 -19.75 47.32
N GLU A 617 -15.42 -19.06 46.23
CA GLU A 617 -16.27 -18.01 45.67
C GLU A 617 -17.67 -18.53 45.29
N LEU A 618 -17.76 -19.73 44.74
CA LEU A 618 -19.04 -20.34 44.40
C LEU A 618 -19.87 -20.70 45.65
N LYS A 619 -19.24 -21.24 46.70
CA LYS A 619 -19.88 -21.51 48.00
C LYS A 619 -20.38 -20.23 48.66
N ASP A 620 -19.55 -19.18 48.67
CA ASP A 620 -19.89 -17.88 49.24
C ASP A 620 -21.10 -17.28 48.50
N VAL A 621 -21.12 -17.35 47.16
CA VAL A 621 -22.27 -16.89 46.36
C VAL A 621 -23.54 -17.69 46.66
N ILE A 622 -23.46 -19.01 46.80
CA ILE A 622 -24.60 -19.85 47.18
C ILE A 622 -25.10 -19.46 48.58
N HIS A 623 -24.18 -19.23 49.52
CA HIS A 623 -24.52 -18.85 50.89
C HIS A 623 -25.19 -17.48 50.96
N GLU A 624 -24.62 -16.47 50.27
CA GLU A 624 -25.13 -15.10 50.25
C GLU A 624 -26.49 -14.97 49.55
N GLN A 625 -26.69 -15.65 48.41
CA GLN A 625 -27.92 -15.55 47.63
C GLN A 625 -29.01 -16.53 48.06
N GLY A 626 -28.66 -17.51 48.90
CA GLY A 626 -29.57 -18.52 49.43
C GLY A 626 -30.06 -19.51 48.36
N TYR A 627 -31.09 -20.28 48.72
CA TYR A 627 -31.60 -21.37 47.90
C TYR A 627 -32.11 -20.89 46.52
N LYS A 628 -31.60 -21.54 45.45
CA LYS A 628 -32.11 -21.42 44.07
C LYS A 628 -32.56 -22.78 43.52
N PRO A 629 -33.51 -22.82 42.58
CA PRO A 629 -34.01 -24.07 42.00
C PRO A 629 -32.92 -24.97 41.38
N SER A 630 -31.84 -24.39 40.85
CA SER A 630 -30.69 -25.14 40.31
C SER A 630 -30.02 -26.04 41.35
N LEU A 631 -30.02 -25.71 42.64
CA LEU A 631 -29.42 -26.57 43.69
C LEU A 631 -30.14 -27.91 43.81
N GLU A 632 -31.46 -27.92 43.73
CA GLU A 632 -32.23 -29.15 43.80
C GLU A 632 -32.25 -29.87 42.44
N LYS A 633 -32.31 -29.10 41.33
CA LYS A 633 -32.32 -29.66 39.97
C LYS A 633 -31.01 -30.37 39.60
N TYR A 634 -29.87 -29.83 40.02
CA TYR A 634 -28.53 -30.36 39.75
C TYR A 634 -27.84 -30.87 41.02
N LYS A 635 -28.62 -31.32 42.00
CA LYS A 635 -28.14 -31.67 43.34
C LYS A 635 -26.99 -32.67 43.32
N LYS A 636 -27.06 -33.69 42.47
CA LYS A 636 -26.01 -34.71 42.35
C LYS A 636 -24.70 -34.08 41.87
N GLU A 637 -24.77 -33.20 40.90
CA GLU A 637 -23.63 -32.48 40.30
C GLU A 637 -23.04 -31.45 41.28
N VAL A 638 -23.88 -30.68 41.96
CA VAL A 638 -23.46 -29.64 42.92
C VAL A 638 -22.83 -30.27 44.17
N GLN A 639 -23.38 -31.39 44.67
CA GLN A 639 -22.76 -32.18 45.75
C GLN A 639 -21.43 -32.79 45.31
N HIS A 640 -21.34 -33.25 44.06
CA HIS A 640 -20.12 -33.83 43.50
C HIS A 640 -19.01 -32.78 43.35
N LEU A 641 -19.37 -31.53 43.06
CA LEU A 641 -18.47 -30.37 43.07
C LEU A 641 -18.10 -29.87 44.48
N ASN A 642 -18.64 -30.48 45.54
CA ASN A 642 -18.49 -30.04 46.93
C ASN A 642 -18.95 -28.59 47.16
N LEU A 643 -20.03 -28.15 46.49
CA LEU A 643 -20.57 -26.80 46.63
C LEU A 643 -21.66 -26.70 47.72
N ILE A 644 -22.26 -27.83 48.12
CA ILE A 644 -23.27 -27.94 49.18
C ILE A 644 -23.10 -29.21 50.02
#